data_AF-A0A0A1SJC8-F1
#
_entry.id   AF-A0A0A1SJC8-F1
#
_cell.length_a   1.000
_cell.length_b   1.000
_cell.length_c   1.000
_cell.angle_alpha   90.00
_cell.angle_beta   90.00
_cell.angle_gamma   90.00
#
_symmetry.space_group_name_H-M   'P 1'
#
loop_
_entity.id
_entity.type
_entity.pdbx_description
1 polymer ?
#
loop_
_entity_poly.entity_id
_entity_poly.type
_entity_poly.pdbx_seq_one_letter_code
_entity_poly.pdbx_strand_id
1 'polypeptide(L)'
;MYLQPDAGSQERLRELTNTLRKAFNRPIDAIFQSHMTIAQSEDTESDSHKFLFNKVALMAPLSWTSCTLAVMVRDAQPEADGTKRMRAYKSIDLSNGQVSLLNLALDPILYAPKGDQLAPYTPLAQPSYRFDTSLNKWTLSNTENALSKSESIDHLIIASYNVLAEFQWPPNCSRYGSLVQNILSKRGTADILVLQEVSDSFLPHLLNNTEIQSRYPYSSNAPAADGVGPLPSLVNIVILSRFPLSWEYLPLSKKHKSVSVATFPTVLLRTPQGEERQLVVVGCHLSQGLTDGAVTTKKLELLRILNYLREFHTQDPCVIAGDFNITTSSYAIEQAIRRDVLSKNGEQCLQSIEQLFSTYGFRDAWLGTRLETGESSTGASSGKLITELFEGEQGATFDPMTNSQASKMVGSGFNVRPQRYDRIFSNNWFPFRPAGFNIFGQDAAMIGEGMSAEVASDHWGIRCLFKSTDIDTTPQSNLLKPVTLSKAPTSLGDMEEIKNTLHAGGFIPSSEDRIKREEAIALLQKVLLQNETASPPHDAHHSLQLVLIPVGSFGLGVWMAESDVDCLCVGNISSKLFFTMATQRLRKSSDSGITLLRRVKANSGTMLELDILGVKFDLQYCAASSVVENYPSIMNYPTSHPSFSLPVQTLAKLKPARDMFYIQRSVPDLAQFRVAFLFIKAWAITHGLYGAKFGLLGGIHLAVLLVPICKELAQSTTHFSTADIVTTFFDHYDSFDWAKQLVYDGFFHKDLKYHRISREPICLLGWHAPALNTTMAFSQPTVKTIATEISKTRALLSIGDASWFKILDLDLEHSIETQESGLNSFLASHRRFLKIDARYWGASPSRGRKFFGWLESRCVSLLVDLNRKAPDVVPRIWPARFRDGAEGDVPNTTECNAYYLIGLSLADAVDLGKTKDDTRKVEASVTTAMQDFESRMRNDDKYYDKENCWMATSIVKSSQIGSIVVDTTSVIGGDNSDSDVSDDEEEANDEEYEEAMLAHLKKGKTIPSIVPKPEGMGKFRSAADVLNRIRWDMTIDQADYIVGFEDRFVGAQEKALTQWKTEQTDEEFIPQHRILYFKQKSTSEIMWERRTRIDKIFGSGIPS
;
A
#
# COMPACT_ATOMS: atom_id res chain seq x y z
N MET A 1 -32.72 -36.40 -26.63
CA MET A 1 -33.30 -35.43 -27.59
C MET A 1 -32.73 -35.73 -28.96
N TYR A 2 -33.60 -35.79 -29.96
CA TYR A 2 -33.23 -36.23 -31.30
C TYR A 2 -33.79 -35.26 -32.34
N LEU A 3 -32.99 -34.87 -33.33
CA LEU A 3 -33.53 -34.29 -34.56
C LEU A 3 -34.19 -35.41 -35.36
N GLN A 4 -35.47 -35.24 -35.70
CA GLN A 4 -36.24 -36.21 -36.48
C GLN A 4 -36.59 -35.60 -37.85
N PRO A 5 -36.40 -36.33 -38.96
CA PRO A 5 -36.91 -35.91 -40.26
C PRO A 5 -38.44 -35.79 -40.23
N ASP A 6 -39.01 -34.98 -41.12
CA ASP A 6 -40.46 -34.94 -41.29
C ASP A 6 -41.01 -36.33 -41.64
N ALA A 7 -42.30 -36.56 -41.37
CA ALA A 7 -42.91 -37.88 -41.53
C ALA A 7 -42.74 -38.47 -42.94
N GLY A 8 -42.76 -37.63 -43.98
CA GLY A 8 -42.57 -38.07 -45.37
C GLY A 8 -41.11 -38.39 -45.70
N SER A 9 -40.15 -37.71 -45.07
CA SER A 9 -38.72 -38.01 -45.19
C SER A 9 -38.31 -39.21 -44.36
N GLN A 10 -38.93 -39.44 -43.20
CA GLN A 10 -38.67 -40.60 -42.35
C GLN A 10 -39.04 -41.91 -43.06
N GLU A 11 -40.18 -41.94 -43.75
CA GLU A 11 -40.62 -43.09 -44.52
C GLU A 11 -39.65 -43.40 -45.68
N ARG A 12 -39.27 -42.37 -46.44
CA ARG A 12 -38.29 -42.50 -47.54
C ARG A 12 -36.92 -42.98 -47.05
N LEU A 13 -36.45 -42.49 -45.90
CA LEU A 13 -35.21 -42.95 -45.28
C LEU A 13 -35.31 -44.40 -44.80
N ARG A 14 -36.48 -44.84 -44.29
CA ARG A 14 -36.73 -46.24 -43.94
C ARG A 14 -36.63 -47.15 -45.16
N GLU A 15 -37.30 -46.79 -46.25
CA GLU A 15 -37.26 -47.54 -47.52
C GLU A 15 -35.84 -47.64 -48.08
N LEU A 16 -35.11 -46.52 -48.10
CA LEU A 16 -33.71 -46.48 -48.54
C LEU A 16 -32.81 -47.36 -47.65
N THR A 17 -32.95 -47.25 -46.33
CA THR A 17 -32.17 -48.04 -45.36
C THR A 17 -32.44 -49.53 -45.51
N ASN A 18 -33.70 -49.93 -45.73
CA ASN A 18 -34.06 -51.34 -45.91
C ASN A 18 -33.58 -51.89 -47.25
N THR A 19 -33.60 -51.08 -48.31
CA THR A 19 -32.97 -51.42 -49.60
C THR A 19 -31.47 -51.69 -49.42
N LEU A 20 -30.76 -50.83 -48.70
CA LEU A 20 -29.34 -51.00 -48.41
C LEU A 20 -29.07 -52.22 -47.52
N ARG A 21 -29.85 -52.43 -46.47
CA ARG A 21 -29.74 -53.61 -45.60
C ARG A 21 -29.89 -54.90 -46.39
N LYS A 22 -30.88 -54.97 -47.30
CA LYS A 22 -31.06 -56.09 -48.22
C LYS A 22 -29.83 -56.30 -49.10
N ALA A 23 -29.26 -55.22 -49.67
CA ALA A 23 -28.03 -55.29 -50.47
C ALA A 23 -26.80 -55.76 -49.67
N PHE A 24 -26.75 -55.49 -48.36
CA PHE A 24 -25.69 -55.92 -47.45
C PHE A 24 -26.01 -57.22 -46.69
N ASN A 25 -27.01 -58.00 -47.11
CA ASN A 25 -27.46 -59.23 -46.44
C ASN A 25 -27.77 -59.05 -44.94
N ARG A 26 -28.35 -57.92 -44.57
CA ARG A 26 -28.82 -57.62 -43.22
C ARG A 26 -30.35 -57.69 -43.13
N PRO A 27 -30.91 -58.07 -41.96
CA PRO A 27 -32.35 -58.11 -41.75
C PRO A 27 -32.99 -56.71 -41.86
N ILE A 28 -34.17 -56.67 -42.47
CA ILE A 28 -35.00 -55.47 -42.67
C ILE A 28 -35.50 -54.94 -41.31
N ASP A 29 -35.50 -53.61 -41.13
CA ASP A 29 -36.10 -52.96 -39.95
C ASP A 29 -37.54 -52.52 -40.23
N ALA A 30 -38.49 -52.99 -39.42
CA ALA A 30 -39.85 -52.46 -39.46
C ALA A 30 -39.97 -51.10 -38.74
N ILE A 31 -39.12 -50.88 -37.71
CA ILE A 31 -39.17 -49.73 -36.81
C ILE A 31 -37.89 -48.91 -37.02
N PHE A 32 -37.77 -48.30 -38.20
CA PHE A 32 -36.67 -47.37 -38.44
C PHE A 32 -36.94 -46.02 -37.74
N GLN A 33 -36.24 -45.80 -36.63
CA GLN A 33 -36.29 -44.54 -35.90
C GLN A 33 -34.99 -43.75 -36.13
N SER A 34 -35.00 -42.94 -37.19
CA SER A 34 -33.92 -41.98 -37.45
C SER A 34 -33.82 -41.00 -36.29
N HIS A 35 -32.63 -40.90 -35.72
CA HIS A 35 -32.37 -39.98 -34.64
C HIS A 35 -30.93 -39.47 -34.71
N MET A 36 -30.73 -38.20 -34.41
CA MET A 36 -29.41 -37.61 -34.20
C MET A 36 -29.24 -37.29 -32.72
N THR A 37 -28.30 -37.93 -32.05
CA THR A 37 -27.99 -37.63 -30.65
C THR A 37 -27.29 -36.28 -30.58
N ILE A 38 -27.95 -35.28 -29.98
CA ILE A 38 -27.40 -33.94 -29.78
C ILE A 38 -26.58 -33.88 -28.48
N ALA A 39 -27.03 -34.61 -27.45
CA ALA A 39 -26.36 -34.74 -26.16
C ALA A 39 -26.72 -36.08 -25.52
N GLN A 40 -25.84 -36.57 -24.66
CA GLN A 40 -26.04 -37.76 -23.83
C GLN A 40 -25.62 -37.44 -22.39
N SER A 41 -26.37 -37.94 -21.43
CA SER A 41 -26.05 -37.88 -20.00
C SER A 41 -26.42 -39.20 -19.35
N GLU A 42 -25.78 -39.52 -18.24
CA GLU A 42 -26.01 -40.79 -17.54
C GLU A 42 -27.22 -40.72 -16.60
N ASP A 43 -27.43 -39.58 -15.94
CA ASP A 43 -28.49 -39.37 -14.95
C ASP A 43 -29.43 -38.25 -15.38
N THR A 44 -30.70 -38.59 -15.64
CA THR A 44 -31.75 -37.66 -16.06
C THR A 44 -32.23 -36.73 -14.95
N GLU A 45 -32.01 -37.08 -13.68
CA GLU A 45 -32.41 -36.25 -12.55
C GLU A 45 -31.33 -35.27 -12.09
N SER A 46 -30.08 -35.47 -12.54
CA SER A 46 -28.97 -34.57 -12.23
C SER A 46 -29.21 -33.14 -12.73
N ASP A 47 -28.73 -32.16 -11.97
CA ASP A 47 -28.78 -30.74 -12.38
C ASP A 47 -28.09 -30.52 -13.72
N SER A 48 -26.92 -31.14 -13.92
CA SER A 48 -26.18 -31.11 -15.19
C SER A 48 -27.03 -31.55 -16.38
N HIS A 49 -27.86 -32.60 -16.23
CA HIS A 49 -28.79 -33.00 -17.27
C HIS A 49 -29.83 -31.92 -17.55
N LYS A 50 -30.45 -31.37 -16.50
CA LYS A 50 -31.49 -30.34 -16.62
C LYS A 50 -30.96 -29.07 -17.29
N PHE A 51 -29.74 -28.64 -16.95
CA PHE A 51 -29.03 -27.55 -17.62
C PHE A 51 -28.77 -27.83 -19.10
N LEU A 52 -28.20 -29.00 -19.43
CA LEU A 52 -27.95 -29.38 -20.82
C LEU A 52 -29.26 -29.50 -21.62
N PHE A 53 -30.32 -30.03 -20.99
CA PHE A 53 -31.64 -30.14 -21.59
C PHE A 53 -32.20 -28.77 -21.94
N ASN A 54 -32.16 -27.82 -20.99
CA ASN A 54 -32.58 -26.45 -21.23
C ASN A 54 -31.76 -25.77 -22.33
N LYS A 55 -30.43 -25.96 -22.34
CA LYS A 55 -29.55 -25.43 -23.37
C LYS A 55 -29.89 -25.93 -24.77
N VAL A 56 -30.21 -27.22 -24.93
CA VAL A 56 -30.65 -27.78 -26.21
C VAL A 56 -32.00 -27.18 -26.64
N ALA A 57 -32.90 -26.91 -25.69
CA ALA A 57 -34.18 -26.25 -25.99
C ALA A 57 -34.02 -24.81 -26.51
N LEU A 58 -32.88 -24.16 -26.24
CA LEU A 58 -32.54 -22.83 -26.76
C LEU A 58 -31.95 -22.86 -28.18
N MET A 59 -31.67 -24.05 -28.75
CA MET A 59 -31.11 -24.14 -30.10
C MET A 59 -32.16 -23.74 -31.14
N ALA A 60 -31.76 -22.92 -32.11
CA ALA A 60 -32.60 -22.57 -33.25
C ALA A 60 -32.94 -23.84 -34.08
N PRO A 61 -34.17 -23.96 -34.62
CA PRO A 61 -34.52 -25.03 -35.53
C PRO A 61 -33.58 -25.06 -36.73
N LEU A 62 -32.92 -26.20 -36.97
CA LEU A 62 -31.97 -26.36 -38.07
C LEU A 62 -32.61 -27.24 -39.14
N SER A 63 -32.79 -26.69 -40.34
CA SER A 63 -33.28 -27.42 -41.51
C SER A 63 -32.17 -27.51 -42.56
N TRP A 64 -31.88 -28.72 -43.03
CA TRP A 64 -30.92 -28.93 -44.11
C TRP A 64 -31.44 -29.99 -45.08
N THR A 65 -30.95 -29.95 -46.31
CA THR A 65 -31.22 -30.98 -47.31
C THR A 65 -30.03 -31.93 -47.36
N SER A 66 -30.27 -33.21 -47.08
CA SER A 66 -29.22 -34.23 -47.19
C SER A 66 -29.00 -34.58 -48.65
N CYS A 67 -27.82 -34.24 -49.19
CA CYS A 67 -27.45 -34.55 -50.57
C CYS A 67 -26.65 -35.85 -50.70
N THR A 68 -26.14 -36.40 -49.60
CA THR A 68 -25.20 -37.53 -49.63
C THR A 68 -25.42 -38.45 -48.44
N LEU A 69 -25.33 -39.76 -48.66
CA LEU A 69 -25.37 -40.80 -47.63
C LEU A 69 -23.97 -41.39 -47.43
N ALA A 70 -23.44 -41.36 -46.22
CA ALA A 70 -22.17 -42.01 -45.88
C ALA A 70 -22.40 -43.45 -45.37
N VAL A 71 -21.67 -44.41 -45.93
CA VAL A 71 -21.56 -45.78 -45.43
C VAL A 71 -20.39 -45.84 -44.48
N MET A 72 -20.66 -46.11 -43.20
CA MET A 72 -19.61 -46.28 -42.20
C MET A 72 -19.35 -47.76 -41.91
N VAL A 73 -18.08 -48.12 -41.76
CA VAL A 73 -17.62 -49.48 -41.44
C VAL A 73 -16.84 -49.41 -40.13
N ARG A 74 -17.05 -50.39 -39.25
CA ARG A 74 -16.28 -50.50 -38.01
C ARG A 74 -14.95 -51.16 -38.29
N ASP A 75 -13.86 -50.60 -37.76
CA ASP A 75 -12.55 -51.21 -37.91
C ASP A 75 -12.49 -52.58 -37.22
N ALA A 76 -11.89 -53.55 -37.92
CA ALA A 76 -11.85 -54.94 -37.49
C ALA A 76 -10.86 -55.14 -36.32
N GLN A 77 -9.82 -54.32 -36.27
CA GLN A 77 -8.79 -54.31 -35.22
C GLN A 77 -8.99 -53.08 -34.33
N PRO A 78 -9.01 -53.24 -32.99
CA PRO A 78 -9.03 -52.10 -32.08
C PRO A 78 -7.74 -51.27 -32.20
N GLU A 79 -7.84 -49.95 -32.03
CA GLU A 79 -6.65 -49.09 -31.88
C GLU A 79 -5.93 -49.37 -30.54
N ALA A 80 -4.78 -48.74 -30.29
CA ALA A 80 -3.98 -48.90 -29.08
C ALA A 80 -4.74 -48.59 -27.77
N ASP A 81 -5.87 -47.87 -27.84
CA ASP A 81 -6.76 -47.56 -26.71
C ASP A 81 -7.87 -48.61 -26.47
N GLY A 82 -7.90 -49.70 -27.25
CA GLY A 82 -8.89 -50.77 -27.16
C GLY A 82 -10.23 -50.45 -27.83
N THR A 83 -10.40 -49.29 -28.47
CA THR A 83 -11.67 -48.90 -29.11
C THR A 83 -11.76 -49.37 -30.56
N LYS A 84 -12.91 -49.95 -30.94
CA LYS A 84 -13.26 -50.28 -32.34
C LYS A 84 -14.06 -49.13 -32.94
N ARG A 85 -13.41 -48.21 -33.64
CA ARG A 85 -14.05 -46.98 -34.15
C ARG A 85 -14.80 -47.23 -35.46
N MET A 86 -15.77 -46.36 -35.75
CA MET A 86 -16.49 -46.35 -37.02
C MET A 86 -15.77 -45.39 -37.97
N ARG A 87 -15.41 -45.84 -39.17
CA ARG A 87 -14.83 -44.99 -40.21
C ARG A 87 -15.79 -44.86 -41.40
N ALA A 88 -15.84 -43.68 -42.01
CA ALA A 88 -16.54 -43.51 -43.28
C ALA A 88 -15.80 -44.28 -44.38
N TYR A 89 -16.52 -45.11 -45.13
CA TYR A 89 -15.95 -45.99 -46.15
C TYR A 89 -16.33 -45.54 -47.56
N LYS A 90 -17.61 -45.23 -47.78
CA LYS A 90 -18.13 -44.77 -49.08
C LYS A 90 -19.14 -43.65 -48.86
N SER A 91 -19.26 -42.75 -49.83
CA SER A 91 -20.40 -41.83 -49.92
C SER A 91 -21.25 -42.17 -51.12
N ILE A 92 -22.55 -41.94 -51.00
CA ILE A 92 -23.55 -42.15 -52.05
C ILE A 92 -24.25 -40.82 -52.25
N ASP A 93 -24.06 -40.18 -53.39
CA ASP A 93 -24.79 -38.97 -53.74
C ASP A 93 -26.25 -39.34 -54.01
N LEU A 94 -27.16 -38.71 -53.27
CA LEU A 94 -28.59 -39.00 -53.31
C LEU A 94 -29.29 -38.38 -54.55
N SER A 95 -28.63 -37.44 -55.24
CA SER A 95 -29.18 -36.78 -56.43
C SER A 95 -28.99 -37.60 -57.72
N ASN A 96 -27.90 -38.36 -57.81
CA ASN A 96 -27.51 -39.11 -59.01
C ASN A 96 -27.15 -40.59 -58.74
N GLY A 97 -27.13 -41.02 -57.48
CA GLY A 97 -26.81 -42.40 -57.08
C GLY A 97 -25.32 -42.77 -57.19
N GLN A 98 -24.43 -41.81 -57.47
CA GLN A 98 -23.00 -42.07 -57.65
C GLN A 98 -22.34 -42.44 -56.33
N VAL A 99 -21.56 -43.53 -56.35
CA VAL A 99 -20.82 -44.02 -55.19
C VAL A 99 -19.36 -43.61 -55.31
N SER A 100 -18.83 -42.92 -54.31
CA SER A 100 -17.41 -42.58 -54.22
C SER A 100 -16.78 -43.19 -52.96
N LEU A 101 -15.51 -43.60 -53.07
CA LEU A 101 -14.74 -44.01 -51.90
C LEU A 101 -14.39 -42.77 -51.10
N LEU A 102 -14.74 -42.73 -49.81
CA LEU A 102 -14.37 -41.60 -48.95
C LEU A 102 -12.95 -41.82 -48.43
N ASN A 103 -12.00 -41.03 -48.93
CA ASN A 103 -10.75 -40.74 -48.24
C ASN A 103 -10.93 -39.40 -47.51
N LEU A 104 -11.79 -39.37 -46.50
CA LEU A 104 -11.91 -38.18 -45.65
C LEU A 104 -10.65 -38.09 -44.79
N ALA A 105 -9.97 -36.95 -44.86
CA ALA A 105 -9.08 -36.54 -43.77
C ALA A 105 -9.93 -36.49 -42.49
N LEU A 106 -9.40 -37.06 -41.40
CA LEU A 106 -10.07 -37.12 -40.12
C LEU A 106 -10.49 -35.69 -39.70
N ASP A 107 -11.76 -35.52 -39.35
CA ASP A 107 -12.32 -34.22 -38.97
C ASP A 107 -11.57 -33.67 -37.73
N PRO A 108 -10.85 -32.53 -37.83
CA PRO A 108 -9.99 -32.02 -36.76
C PRO A 108 -10.75 -31.74 -35.45
N ILE A 109 -12.05 -31.49 -35.53
CA ILE A 109 -12.91 -31.14 -34.39
C ILE A 109 -13.26 -32.39 -33.55
N LEU A 110 -13.31 -33.57 -34.17
CA LEU A 110 -13.62 -34.85 -33.52
C LEU A 110 -12.37 -35.69 -33.22
N TYR A 111 -11.26 -35.41 -33.91
CA TYR A 111 -9.97 -36.10 -33.80
C TYR A 111 -8.93 -35.29 -33.02
N ALA A 112 -9.26 -34.86 -31.80
CA ALA A 112 -8.24 -34.55 -30.81
C ALA A 112 -7.78 -35.87 -30.17
N PRO A 113 -6.57 -36.40 -30.46
CA PRO A 113 -6.07 -37.55 -29.73
C PRO A 113 -5.97 -37.14 -28.25
N LYS A 114 -6.40 -38.02 -27.34
CA LYS A 114 -5.98 -37.94 -25.94
C LYS A 114 -4.46 -38.21 -25.90
N GLY A 115 -3.64 -37.21 -26.22
CA GLY A 115 -2.19 -37.39 -26.20
C GLY A 115 -1.36 -36.38 -27.00
N ASP A 116 -1.86 -35.81 -28.10
CA ASP A 116 -1.04 -34.89 -28.91
C ASP A 116 -1.18 -33.44 -28.47
N GLN A 117 -0.21 -33.00 -27.68
CA GLN A 117 -0.07 -31.63 -27.16
C GLN A 117 0.34 -30.60 -28.24
N LEU A 118 0.37 -30.99 -29.53
CA LEU A 118 1.01 -30.24 -30.63
C LEU A 118 0.11 -30.03 -31.88
N ALA A 119 -1.17 -30.44 -31.88
CA ALA A 119 -2.06 -30.12 -33.00
C ALA A 119 -2.55 -28.65 -32.94
N PRO A 120 -2.47 -27.86 -34.02
CA PRO A 120 -2.93 -26.48 -34.04
C PRO A 120 -4.47 -26.46 -34.01
N TYR A 121 -5.09 -26.06 -32.90
CA TYR A 121 -6.50 -25.68 -32.97
C TYR A 121 -6.55 -24.21 -33.37
N THR A 122 -6.93 -23.99 -34.62
CA THR A 122 -7.17 -22.70 -35.23
C THR A 122 -8.19 -21.90 -34.42
N PRO A 123 -7.98 -20.59 -34.19
CA PRO A 123 -9.02 -19.73 -33.61
C PRO A 123 -10.28 -19.73 -34.47
N LEU A 124 -11.44 -19.57 -33.84
CA LEU A 124 -12.73 -19.55 -34.51
C LEU A 124 -13.34 -18.16 -34.40
N ALA A 125 -13.41 -17.42 -35.51
CA ALA A 125 -14.12 -16.14 -35.54
C ALA A 125 -15.59 -16.33 -35.12
N GLN A 126 -16.10 -15.42 -34.29
CA GLN A 126 -17.46 -15.46 -33.78
C GLN A 126 -18.22 -14.16 -34.09
N PRO A 127 -19.55 -14.21 -34.25
CA PRO A 127 -20.34 -13.00 -34.41
C PRO A 127 -20.28 -12.14 -33.14
N SER A 128 -20.23 -10.83 -33.31
CA SER A 128 -20.43 -9.84 -32.25
C SER A 128 -21.78 -9.15 -32.42
N TYR A 129 -22.26 -8.53 -31.34
CA TYR A 129 -23.61 -7.98 -31.28
C TYR A 129 -23.61 -6.53 -30.83
N ARG A 130 -24.57 -5.77 -31.35
CA ARG A 130 -24.84 -4.39 -30.96
C ARG A 130 -26.30 -4.25 -30.53
N PHE A 131 -26.53 -3.52 -29.45
CA PHE A 131 -27.89 -3.15 -29.06
C PHE A 131 -28.44 -2.07 -30.00
N ASP A 132 -29.55 -2.37 -30.67
CA ASP A 132 -30.29 -1.43 -31.50
C ASP A 132 -31.42 -0.82 -30.68
N THR A 133 -31.27 0.46 -30.33
CA THR A 133 -32.26 1.22 -29.55
C THR A 133 -33.59 1.40 -30.27
N SER A 134 -33.60 1.36 -31.61
CA SER A 134 -34.82 1.51 -32.40
C SER A 134 -35.66 0.23 -32.43
N LEU A 135 -34.98 -0.92 -32.46
CA LEU A 135 -35.62 -2.24 -32.47
C LEU A 135 -35.74 -2.83 -31.05
N ASN A 136 -35.16 -2.15 -30.05
CA ASN A 136 -35.07 -2.60 -28.66
C ASN A 136 -34.54 -4.04 -28.54
N LYS A 137 -33.53 -4.38 -29.34
CA LYS A 137 -32.98 -5.75 -29.41
C LYS A 137 -31.51 -5.78 -29.78
N TRP A 138 -30.85 -6.86 -29.42
CA TRP A 138 -29.47 -7.15 -29.86
C TRP A 138 -29.47 -7.64 -31.30
N THR A 139 -28.60 -7.07 -32.13
CA THR A 139 -28.48 -7.36 -33.56
C THR A 139 -27.02 -7.66 -33.91
N LEU A 140 -26.77 -8.36 -35.02
CA LEU A 140 -25.41 -8.63 -35.49
C LEU A 140 -24.68 -7.31 -35.76
N SER A 141 -23.52 -7.14 -35.14
CA SER A 141 -22.67 -5.98 -35.35
C SER A 141 -21.80 -6.20 -36.58
N ASN A 142 -21.86 -5.30 -37.56
CA ASN A 142 -20.96 -5.32 -38.70
C ASN A 142 -19.85 -4.27 -38.50
N THR A 143 -18.67 -4.71 -38.07
CA THR A 143 -17.52 -3.85 -37.74
C THR A 143 -16.95 -3.13 -38.97
N GLU A 144 -17.15 -3.65 -40.18
CA GLU A 144 -16.69 -3.02 -41.43
C GLU A 144 -17.29 -1.62 -41.65
N ASN A 145 -18.55 -1.41 -41.26
CA ASN A 145 -19.21 -0.11 -41.39
C ASN A 145 -18.74 0.92 -40.34
N ALA A 146 -18.15 0.47 -39.24
CA ALA A 146 -17.72 1.30 -38.11
C ALA A 146 -16.31 1.91 -38.30
N LEU A 147 -15.52 1.40 -39.26
CA LEU A 147 -14.16 1.89 -39.59
C LEU A 147 -14.11 3.36 -40.01
N SER A 148 -15.25 3.98 -40.32
CA SER A 148 -15.36 5.40 -40.72
C SER A 148 -15.20 6.40 -39.57
N LYS A 149 -15.18 5.95 -38.30
CA LYS A 149 -15.00 6.78 -37.10
C LYS A 149 -13.92 6.19 -36.21
N SER A 150 -12.66 6.54 -36.45
CA SER A 150 -11.59 6.26 -35.49
C SER A 150 -11.72 7.20 -34.29
N GLU A 151 -11.67 6.67 -33.08
CA GLU A 151 -11.62 7.46 -31.84
C GLU A 151 -10.18 7.51 -31.34
N SER A 152 -9.58 8.70 -31.33
CA SER A 152 -8.34 8.95 -30.60
C SER A 152 -8.67 9.05 -29.11
N ILE A 153 -8.21 8.09 -28.31
CA ILE A 153 -8.40 8.09 -26.86
C ILE A 153 -7.09 8.47 -26.15
N ASP A 154 -7.18 9.22 -25.06
CA ASP A 154 -6.08 9.62 -24.17
C ASP A 154 -6.04 8.79 -22.88
N HIS A 155 -7.11 8.04 -22.61
CA HIS A 155 -7.25 7.10 -21.51
C HIS A 155 -8.13 5.91 -21.90
N LEU A 156 -7.98 4.80 -21.18
CA LEU A 156 -8.78 3.60 -21.36
C LEU A 156 -9.06 2.94 -20.00
N ILE A 157 -10.31 2.58 -19.73
CA ILE A 157 -10.69 1.85 -18.52
C ILE A 157 -11.07 0.42 -18.86
N ILE A 158 -10.39 -0.55 -18.25
CA ILE A 158 -10.67 -1.98 -18.41
C ILE A 158 -11.02 -2.57 -17.04
N ALA A 159 -12.09 -3.37 -16.98
CA ALA A 159 -12.49 -4.10 -15.79
C ALA A 159 -12.64 -5.60 -16.06
N SER A 160 -12.43 -6.40 -15.02
CA SER A 160 -12.66 -7.85 -15.02
C SER A 160 -13.49 -8.25 -13.80
N TYR A 161 -14.46 -9.15 -14.00
CA TYR A 161 -15.29 -9.64 -12.90
C TYR A 161 -15.80 -11.07 -13.13
N ASN A 162 -15.45 -11.99 -12.23
CA ASN A 162 -16.04 -13.32 -12.19
C ASN A 162 -17.43 -13.21 -11.56
N VAL A 163 -18.48 -13.61 -12.29
CA VAL A 163 -19.88 -13.47 -11.84
C VAL A 163 -20.41 -14.69 -11.10
N LEU A 164 -19.61 -15.76 -11.04
CA LEU A 164 -19.92 -17.07 -10.45
C LEU A 164 -21.14 -17.74 -11.08
N ALA A 165 -20.93 -18.82 -11.82
CA ALA A 165 -22.03 -19.56 -12.47
C ALA A 165 -22.90 -20.33 -11.45
N GLU A 166 -24.19 -20.47 -11.76
CA GLU A 166 -25.14 -21.28 -10.99
C GLU A 166 -25.18 -22.71 -11.52
N PHE A 167 -24.91 -23.69 -10.66
CA PHE A 167 -24.88 -25.12 -11.03
C PHE A 167 -25.99 -25.96 -10.42
N GLN A 168 -26.86 -25.36 -9.60
CA GLN A 168 -28.07 -26.01 -9.08
C GLN A 168 -29.27 -25.68 -9.95
N TRP A 169 -30.14 -26.66 -10.22
CA TRP A 169 -31.35 -26.45 -11.03
C TRP A 169 -32.62 -26.35 -10.15
N PRO A 170 -33.47 -25.32 -10.34
CA PRO A 170 -33.32 -24.20 -11.27
C PRO A 170 -32.26 -23.18 -10.79
N PRO A 171 -31.64 -22.41 -11.71
CA PRO A 171 -30.61 -21.42 -11.36
C PRO A 171 -31.13 -20.38 -10.36
N ASN A 172 -30.34 -20.11 -9.30
CA ASN A 172 -30.68 -19.07 -8.34
C ASN A 172 -30.40 -17.68 -8.92
N CYS A 173 -31.45 -16.87 -9.11
CA CYS A 173 -31.34 -15.53 -9.70
C CYS A 173 -31.22 -14.40 -8.66
N SER A 174 -31.19 -14.71 -7.36
CA SER A 174 -31.18 -13.70 -6.28
C SER A 174 -29.98 -12.74 -6.34
N ARG A 175 -28.81 -13.22 -6.77
CA ARG A 175 -27.58 -12.43 -6.86
C ARG A 175 -27.53 -11.48 -8.07
N TYR A 176 -28.39 -11.69 -9.08
CA TYR A 176 -28.22 -11.03 -10.38
C TYR A 176 -28.35 -9.51 -10.29
N GLY A 177 -29.28 -8.99 -9.48
CA GLY A 177 -29.42 -7.56 -9.24
C GLY A 177 -28.15 -6.95 -8.62
N SER A 178 -27.60 -7.59 -7.59
CA SER A 178 -26.38 -7.15 -6.92
C SER A 178 -25.14 -7.20 -7.84
N LEU A 179 -25.04 -8.21 -8.72
CA LEU A 179 -23.98 -8.29 -9.73
C LEU A 179 -24.05 -7.11 -10.70
N VAL A 180 -25.24 -6.78 -11.21
CA VAL A 180 -25.46 -5.64 -12.11
C VAL A 180 -25.14 -4.32 -11.41
N GLN A 181 -25.56 -4.15 -10.14
CA GLN A 181 -25.22 -2.98 -9.34
C GLN A 181 -23.71 -2.81 -9.13
N ASN A 182 -22.99 -3.92 -8.88
CA ASN A 182 -21.52 -3.90 -8.76
C ASN A 182 -20.85 -3.44 -10.06
N ILE A 183 -21.30 -3.96 -11.20
CA ILE A 183 -20.80 -3.59 -12.55
C ILE A 183 -21.05 -2.10 -12.84
N LEU A 184 -22.21 -1.58 -12.48
CA LEU A 184 -22.62 -0.19 -12.73
C LEU A 184 -22.13 0.80 -11.66
N SER A 185 -21.52 0.32 -10.58
CA SER A 185 -20.96 1.19 -9.54
C SER A 185 -19.85 2.11 -10.10
N LYS A 186 -19.64 3.28 -9.47
CA LYS A 186 -18.55 4.20 -9.85
C LYS A 186 -17.17 3.52 -9.88
N ARG A 187 -16.97 2.50 -9.04
CA ARG A 187 -15.74 1.69 -8.95
C ARG A 187 -15.72 0.51 -9.94
N GLY A 188 -16.85 0.07 -10.50
CA GLY A 188 -16.94 -1.04 -11.46
C GLY A 188 -17.02 -0.60 -12.93
N THR A 189 -17.56 0.59 -13.20
CA THR A 189 -17.76 1.10 -14.57
C THR A 189 -16.46 1.20 -15.37
N ALA A 190 -16.48 0.69 -16.60
CA ALA A 190 -15.35 0.64 -17.52
C ALA A 190 -15.74 1.03 -18.95
N ASP A 191 -14.75 1.10 -19.84
CA ASP A 191 -14.98 1.18 -21.30
C ASP A 191 -15.04 -0.22 -21.92
N ILE A 192 -14.26 -1.16 -21.37
CA ILE A 192 -14.27 -2.58 -21.73
C ILE A 192 -14.39 -3.40 -20.44
N LEU A 193 -15.38 -4.30 -20.39
CA LEU A 193 -15.66 -5.16 -19.26
C LEU A 193 -15.55 -6.62 -19.68
N VAL A 194 -14.68 -7.37 -19.01
CA VAL A 194 -14.49 -8.81 -19.20
C VAL A 194 -15.19 -9.55 -18.07
N LEU A 195 -16.19 -10.36 -18.39
CA LEU A 195 -16.92 -11.17 -17.43
C LEU A 195 -16.53 -12.64 -17.58
N GLN A 196 -16.21 -13.30 -16.46
CA GLN A 196 -15.97 -14.74 -16.40
C GLN A 196 -17.18 -15.44 -15.78
N GLU A 197 -17.36 -16.70 -16.14
CA GLU A 197 -18.44 -17.56 -15.64
C GLU A 197 -19.86 -17.13 -15.99
N VAL A 198 -20.02 -16.49 -17.14
CA VAL A 198 -21.36 -16.11 -17.63
C VAL A 198 -22.12 -17.35 -18.11
N SER A 199 -23.32 -17.54 -17.58
CA SER A 199 -24.25 -18.62 -17.92
C SER A 199 -25.38 -18.15 -18.85
N ASP A 200 -26.09 -19.10 -19.46
CA ASP A 200 -27.27 -18.83 -20.29
C ASP A 200 -28.44 -18.20 -19.50
N SER A 201 -28.47 -18.34 -18.17
CA SER A 201 -29.49 -17.73 -17.32
C SER A 201 -29.16 -16.29 -16.92
N PHE A 202 -27.87 -15.96 -16.73
CA PHE A 202 -27.45 -14.63 -16.31
C PHE A 202 -27.34 -13.65 -17.47
N LEU A 203 -26.83 -14.07 -18.63
CA LEU A 203 -26.62 -13.19 -19.78
C LEU A 203 -27.89 -12.42 -20.21
N PRO A 204 -29.08 -13.05 -20.32
CA PRO A 204 -30.31 -12.33 -20.65
C PRO A 204 -30.70 -11.30 -19.58
N HIS A 205 -30.48 -11.60 -18.30
CA HIS A 205 -30.77 -10.66 -17.22
C HIS A 205 -29.87 -9.42 -17.32
N LEU A 206 -28.57 -9.63 -17.55
CA LEU A 206 -27.59 -8.57 -17.72
C LEU A 206 -27.89 -7.69 -18.94
N LEU A 207 -28.12 -8.31 -20.10
CA LEU A 207 -28.29 -7.61 -21.38
C LEU A 207 -29.68 -7.01 -21.60
N ASN A 208 -30.66 -7.33 -20.76
CA ASN A 208 -31.98 -6.67 -20.71
C ASN A 208 -32.00 -5.44 -19.81
N ASN A 209 -30.94 -5.18 -19.05
CA ASN A 209 -30.83 -3.98 -18.23
C ASN A 209 -30.55 -2.74 -19.10
N THR A 210 -31.38 -1.71 -18.97
CA THR A 210 -31.32 -0.50 -19.81
C THR A 210 -30.05 0.33 -19.60
N GLU A 211 -29.52 0.36 -18.37
CA GLU A 211 -28.28 1.07 -18.06
C GLU A 211 -27.06 0.33 -18.63
N ILE A 212 -27.05 -1.00 -18.59
CA ILE A 212 -26.04 -1.83 -19.26
C ILE A 212 -26.08 -1.61 -20.78
N GLN A 213 -27.26 -1.63 -21.40
CA GLN A 213 -27.41 -1.38 -22.84
C GLN A 213 -26.90 0.00 -23.25
N SER A 214 -27.19 1.02 -22.44
CA SER A 214 -26.73 2.39 -22.69
C SER A 214 -25.22 2.53 -22.51
N ARG A 215 -24.62 1.82 -21.55
CA ARG A 215 -23.20 1.93 -21.21
C ARG A 215 -22.32 1.09 -22.12
N TYR A 216 -22.78 -0.11 -22.44
CA TYR A 216 -22.08 -1.12 -23.23
C TYR A 216 -22.95 -1.52 -24.42
N PRO A 217 -23.04 -0.68 -25.46
CA PRO A 217 -23.86 -0.97 -26.64
C PRO A 217 -23.34 -2.16 -27.47
N TYR A 218 -22.13 -2.66 -27.20
CA TYR A 218 -21.54 -3.80 -27.91
C TYR A 218 -21.24 -4.96 -26.96
N SER A 219 -21.44 -6.19 -27.45
CA SER A 219 -21.20 -7.43 -26.70
C SER A 219 -20.63 -8.52 -27.61
N SER A 220 -19.75 -9.37 -27.06
CA SER A 220 -19.28 -10.58 -27.74
C SER A 220 -20.39 -11.61 -27.96
N ASN A 221 -21.40 -11.64 -27.08
CA ASN A 221 -22.50 -12.60 -27.12
C ASN A 221 -23.85 -11.90 -26.92
N ALA A 222 -24.93 -12.46 -27.48
CA ALA A 222 -26.29 -11.99 -27.26
C ALA A 222 -27.14 -13.09 -26.60
N PRO A 223 -28.28 -12.73 -25.97
CA PRO A 223 -29.22 -13.72 -25.45
C PRO A 223 -29.75 -14.60 -26.59
N ALA A 224 -30.04 -15.87 -26.30
CA ALA A 224 -30.60 -16.79 -27.29
C ALA A 224 -31.99 -16.31 -27.75
N ALA A 225 -32.07 -15.78 -28.97
CA ALA A 225 -33.28 -15.29 -29.64
C ALA A 225 -33.00 -15.07 -31.14
N ASP A 226 -34.02 -15.19 -32.00
CA ASP A 226 -33.99 -14.78 -33.41
C ASP A 226 -32.72 -15.16 -34.20
N GLY A 227 -32.37 -16.45 -34.23
CA GLY A 227 -31.20 -16.95 -34.96
C GLY A 227 -29.88 -16.89 -34.19
N VAL A 228 -29.88 -16.37 -32.96
CA VAL A 228 -28.77 -16.47 -32.01
C VAL A 228 -28.93 -17.73 -31.16
N GLY A 229 -27.93 -18.62 -31.19
CA GLY A 229 -27.90 -19.84 -30.37
C GLY A 229 -27.53 -19.57 -28.90
N PRO A 230 -27.64 -20.59 -28.02
CA PRO A 230 -27.16 -20.48 -26.65
C PRO A 230 -25.64 -20.29 -26.59
N LEU A 231 -25.11 -19.92 -25.43
CA LEU A 231 -23.67 -19.81 -25.22
C LEU A 231 -22.95 -21.15 -25.51
N PRO A 232 -21.66 -21.17 -25.89
CA PRO A 232 -20.98 -22.43 -26.25
C PRO A 232 -20.81 -23.41 -25.08
N SER A 233 -20.63 -22.91 -23.86
CA SER A 233 -20.37 -23.71 -22.65
C SER A 233 -21.35 -23.35 -21.53
N LEU A 234 -21.33 -24.07 -20.41
CA LEU A 234 -22.11 -23.66 -19.22
C LEU A 234 -21.52 -22.42 -18.54
N VAL A 235 -20.20 -22.27 -18.66
CA VAL A 235 -19.38 -21.22 -18.07
C VAL A 235 -18.64 -20.55 -19.22
N ASN A 236 -18.88 -19.26 -19.45
CA ASN A 236 -18.35 -18.55 -20.62
C ASN A 236 -17.67 -17.26 -20.21
N ILE A 237 -16.83 -16.75 -21.13
CA ILE A 237 -16.24 -15.43 -21.03
C ILE A 237 -17.02 -14.52 -21.98
N VAL A 238 -17.51 -13.39 -21.47
CA VAL A 238 -18.26 -12.40 -22.25
C VAL A 238 -17.58 -11.05 -22.12
N ILE A 239 -17.41 -10.36 -23.25
CA ILE A 239 -16.82 -9.03 -23.30
C ILE A 239 -17.91 -8.03 -23.66
N LEU A 240 -18.16 -7.07 -22.77
CA LEU A 240 -19.02 -5.91 -23.01
C LEU A 240 -18.15 -4.68 -23.28
N SER A 241 -18.56 -3.83 -24.22
CA SER A 241 -17.76 -2.68 -24.60
C SER A 241 -18.59 -1.46 -25.00
N ARG A 242 -18.01 -0.29 -24.72
CA ARG A 242 -18.39 0.99 -25.31
C ARG A 242 -18.10 1.06 -26.80
N PHE A 243 -17.08 0.34 -27.26
CA PHE A 243 -16.56 0.38 -28.62
C PHE A 243 -17.04 -0.84 -29.45
N PRO A 244 -17.16 -0.69 -30.78
CA PRO A 244 -17.33 -1.83 -31.68
C PRO A 244 -16.21 -2.86 -31.50
N LEU A 245 -16.59 -4.14 -31.37
CA LEU A 245 -15.64 -5.24 -31.28
C LEU A 245 -15.91 -6.34 -32.31
N SER A 246 -14.84 -7.00 -32.73
CA SER A 246 -14.83 -8.34 -33.34
C SER A 246 -14.09 -9.28 -32.41
N TRP A 247 -14.41 -10.58 -32.41
CA TRP A 247 -13.73 -11.49 -31.50
C TRP A 247 -13.60 -12.91 -32.03
N GLU A 248 -12.61 -13.62 -31.49
CA GLU A 248 -12.29 -15.01 -31.80
C GLU A 248 -12.37 -15.87 -30.55
N TYR A 249 -12.91 -17.07 -30.73
CA TYR A 249 -12.91 -18.13 -29.74
C TYR A 249 -11.63 -18.95 -29.89
N LEU A 250 -10.74 -18.87 -28.90
CA LEU A 250 -9.51 -19.66 -28.83
C LEU A 250 -9.71 -20.84 -27.86
N PRO A 251 -9.87 -22.09 -28.35
CA PRO A 251 -10.04 -23.25 -27.48
C PRO A 251 -8.76 -23.54 -26.69
N LEU A 252 -8.91 -24.00 -25.44
CA LEU A 252 -7.81 -24.47 -24.58
C LEU A 252 -7.72 -26.00 -24.57
N SER A 253 -6.73 -26.57 -23.88
CA SER A 253 -6.47 -28.01 -23.85
C SER A 253 -7.59 -28.83 -23.19
N LYS A 254 -8.32 -28.25 -22.23
CA LYS A 254 -9.47 -28.88 -21.59
C LYS A 254 -10.72 -28.66 -22.45
N LYS A 255 -11.51 -29.72 -22.65
CA LYS A 255 -12.80 -29.64 -23.36
C LYS A 255 -13.70 -28.57 -22.71
N HIS A 256 -14.37 -27.77 -23.54
CA HIS A 256 -15.28 -26.69 -23.12
C HIS A 256 -14.61 -25.57 -22.30
N LYS A 257 -13.29 -25.41 -22.41
CA LYS A 257 -12.55 -24.28 -21.85
C LYS A 257 -11.91 -23.48 -22.98
N SER A 258 -12.02 -22.16 -22.92
CA SER A 258 -11.58 -21.27 -23.99
C SER A 258 -11.22 -19.89 -23.48
N VAL A 259 -10.70 -19.08 -24.39
CA VAL A 259 -10.30 -17.70 -24.21
C VAL A 259 -11.01 -16.87 -25.28
N SER A 260 -11.47 -15.67 -24.92
CA SER A 260 -12.05 -14.73 -25.87
C SER A 260 -11.00 -13.70 -26.27
N VAL A 261 -10.66 -13.62 -27.54
CA VAL A 261 -9.73 -12.63 -28.08
C VAL A 261 -10.54 -11.58 -28.84
N ALA A 262 -10.72 -10.39 -28.26
CA ALA A 262 -11.44 -9.29 -28.89
C ALA A 262 -10.49 -8.28 -29.52
N THR A 263 -10.79 -7.86 -30.74
CA THR A 263 -10.14 -6.79 -31.49
C THR A 263 -11.08 -5.58 -31.56
N PHE A 264 -10.51 -4.38 -31.44
CA PHE A 264 -11.26 -3.12 -31.43
C PHE A 264 -10.77 -2.21 -32.58
N PRO A 265 -11.29 -2.40 -33.81
CA PRO A 265 -10.77 -1.72 -35.00
C PRO A 265 -10.89 -0.19 -34.96
N THR A 266 -11.84 0.36 -34.18
CA THR A 266 -12.05 1.80 -34.05
C THR A 266 -11.15 2.46 -33.00
N VAL A 267 -10.47 1.67 -32.18
CA VAL A 267 -9.56 2.14 -31.13
C VAL A 267 -8.14 1.97 -31.66
N LEU A 268 -7.65 3.02 -32.32
CA LEU A 268 -6.29 3.09 -32.86
C LEU A 268 -5.36 3.72 -31.85
N LEU A 269 -4.38 2.96 -31.41
CA LEU A 269 -3.40 3.36 -30.42
C LEU A 269 -2.03 3.52 -31.07
N ARG A 270 -1.38 4.65 -30.80
CA ARG A 270 -0.04 4.91 -31.30
C ARG A 270 0.99 4.12 -30.49
N THR A 271 1.58 3.12 -31.11
CA THR A 271 2.63 2.29 -30.52
C THR A 271 3.89 3.11 -30.20
N PRO A 272 4.81 2.58 -29.37
CA PRO A 272 6.11 3.22 -29.11
C PRO A 272 6.96 3.50 -30.37
N GLN A 273 6.68 2.81 -31.48
CA GLN A 273 7.34 3.02 -32.78
C GLN A 273 6.66 4.09 -33.65
N GLY A 274 5.57 4.69 -33.17
CA GLY A 274 4.84 5.74 -33.87
C GLY A 274 3.74 5.25 -34.82
N GLU A 275 3.63 3.93 -35.03
CA GLU A 275 2.57 3.31 -35.84
C GLU A 275 1.25 3.24 -35.08
N GLU A 276 0.14 3.48 -35.76
CA GLU A 276 -1.20 3.26 -35.22
C GLU A 276 -1.63 1.81 -35.43
N ARG A 277 -2.01 1.15 -34.34
CA ARG A 277 -2.46 -0.25 -34.33
C ARG A 277 -3.74 -0.37 -33.53
N GLN A 278 -4.56 -1.36 -33.89
CA GLN A 278 -5.80 -1.65 -33.17
C GLN A 278 -5.53 -2.25 -31.79
N LEU A 279 -6.41 -1.98 -30.83
CA LEU A 279 -6.37 -2.60 -29.52
C LEU A 279 -6.84 -4.06 -29.58
N VAL A 280 -6.14 -4.93 -28.85
CA VAL A 280 -6.53 -6.32 -28.59
C VAL A 280 -6.78 -6.49 -27.09
N VAL A 281 -7.92 -7.07 -26.72
CA VAL A 281 -8.23 -7.46 -25.33
C VAL A 281 -8.56 -8.93 -25.26
N VAL A 282 -7.85 -9.65 -24.40
CA VAL A 282 -8.01 -11.07 -24.17
C VAL A 282 -8.70 -11.29 -22.84
N GLY A 283 -9.87 -11.92 -22.85
CA GLY A 283 -10.56 -12.39 -21.67
C GLY A 283 -10.23 -13.85 -21.38
N CYS A 284 -9.77 -14.17 -20.17
CA CYS A 284 -9.42 -15.54 -19.77
C CYS A 284 -10.07 -15.99 -18.44
N HIS A 285 -10.22 -17.31 -18.32
CA HIS A 285 -10.55 -18.00 -17.07
C HIS A 285 -9.76 -19.32 -17.06
N LEU A 286 -8.59 -19.35 -16.41
CA LEU A 286 -7.67 -20.50 -16.42
C LEU A 286 -8.10 -21.61 -15.46
N SER A 287 -7.49 -22.78 -15.57
CA SER A 287 -7.90 -23.97 -14.80
C SER A 287 -7.61 -23.84 -13.30
N GLN A 288 -8.63 -24.04 -12.47
CA GLN A 288 -8.51 -24.04 -11.01
C GLN A 288 -7.71 -25.24 -10.45
N GLY A 289 -7.24 -25.10 -9.21
CA GLY A 289 -6.60 -26.17 -8.42
C GLY A 289 -5.08 -26.03 -8.28
N LEU A 290 -4.52 -26.65 -7.25
CA LEU A 290 -3.10 -26.52 -6.87
C LEU A 290 -2.33 -27.86 -6.93
N THR A 291 -2.83 -28.84 -7.68
CA THR A 291 -2.08 -30.09 -7.92
C THR A 291 -1.03 -29.90 -9.01
N ASP A 292 -0.01 -30.76 -9.09
CA ASP A 292 1.01 -30.72 -10.16
C ASP A 292 0.38 -30.67 -11.57
N GLY A 293 -0.64 -31.50 -11.79
CA GLY A 293 -1.40 -31.53 -13.04
C GLY A 293 -2.17 -30.24 -13.32
N ALA A 294 -2.77 -29.63 -12.29
CA ALA A 294 -3.50 -28.37 -12.42
C ALA A 294 -2.58 -27.17 -12.68
N VAL A 295 -1.40 -27.12 -12.04
CA VAL A 295 -0.40 -26.08 -12.28
C VAL A 295 0.19 -26.22 -13.68
N THR A 296 0.54 -27.43 -14.11
CA THR A 296 1.02 -27.71 -15.46
C THR A 296 -0.02 -27.33 -16.52
N THR A 297 -1.30 -27.67 -16.28
CA THR A 297 -2.39 -27.29 -17.18
C THR A 297 -2.49 -25.77 -17.32
N LYS A 298 -2.46 -25.01 -16.22
CA LYS A 298 -2.45 -23.54 -16.26
C LYS A 298 -1.29 -22.98 -17.07
N LYS A 299 -0.08 -23.49 -16.86
CA LYS A 299 1.11 -23.07 -17.61
C LYS A 299 0.93 -23.27 -19.12
N LEU A 300 0.41 -24.42 -19.53
CA LEU A 300 0.15 -24.73 -20.94
C LEU A 300 -0.97 -23.85 -21.53
N GLU A 301 -2.04 -23.62 -20.77
CA GLU A 301 -3.11 -22.70 -21.17
C GLU A 301 -2.57 -21.26 -21.38
N LEU A 302 -1.74 -20.76 -20.46
CA LEU A 302 -1.12 -19.45 -20.58
C LEU A 302 -0.16 -19.38 -21.77
N LEU A 303 0.73 -20.36 -21.93
CA LEU A 303 1.66 -20.42 -23.07
C LEU A 303 0.91 -20.40 -24.40
N ARG A 304 -0.25 -21.05 -24.47
CA ARG A 304 -1.09 -21.03 -25.67
C ARG A 304 -1.60 -19.62 -26.01
N ILE A 305 -2.08 -18.88 -25.01
CA ILE A 305 -2.50 -17.48 -25.18
C ILE A 305 -1.32 -16.63 -25.66
N LEU A 306 -0.18 -16.72 -24.96
CA LEU A 306 1.00 -15.92 -25.24
C LEU A 306 1.62 -16.22 -26.61
N ASN A 307 1.66 -17.49 -27.02
CA ASN A 307 2.12 -17.90 -28.35
C ASN A 307 1.19 -17.39 -29.45
N TYR A 308 -0.12 -17.53 -29.27
CA TYR A 308 -1.11 -17.01 -30.22
C TYR A 308 -0.94 -15.49 -30.41
N LEU A 309 -0.82 -14.73 -29.32
CA LEU A 309 -0.60 -13.28 -29.40
C LEU A 309 0.73 -12.94 -30.08
N ARG A 310 1.78 -13.71 -29.85
CA ARG A 310 3.07 -13.52 -30.52
C ARG A 310 2.98 -13.78 -32.03
N GLU A 311 2.19 -14.78 -32.45
CA GLU A 311 2.06 -15.19 -33.85
C GLU A 311 1.13 -14.26 -34.65
N PHE A 312 -0.03 -13.90 -34.09
CA PHE A 312 -1.08 -13.17 -34.81
C PHE A 312 -1.18 -11.68 -34.44
N HIS A 313 -0.62 -11.26 -33.30
CA HIS A 313 -0.74 -9.91 -32.74
C HIS A 313 0.61 -9.36 -32.24
N THR A 314 1.70 -9.62 -32.96
CA THR A 314 3.08 -9.41 -32.49
C THR A 314 3.40 -7.98 -32.05
N GLN A 315 2.79 -6.99 -32.71
CA GLN A 315 3.03 -5.55 -32.49
C GLN A 315 1.77 -4.79 -32.06
N ASP A 316 0.66 -5.50 -31.85
CA ASP A 316 -0.57 -4.86 -31.47
C ASP A 316 -0.56 -4.55 -29.96
N PRO A 317 -1.03 -3.35 -29.54
CA PRO A 317 -1.33 -3.04 -28.16
C PRO A 317 -2.30 -4.09 -27.58
N CYS A 318 -1.86 -4.83 -26.56
CA CYS A 318 -2.62 -5.97 -26.04
C CYS A 318 -2.78 -5.90 -24.52
N VAL A 319 -4.00 -6.20 -24.06
CA VAL A 319 -4.35 -6.38 -22.66
C VAL A 319 -4.92 -7.77 -22.42
N ILE A 320 -4.46 -8.48 -21.39
CA ILE A 320 -5.04 -9.75 -20.94
C ILE A 320 -5.68 -9.50 -19.57
N ALA A 321 -6.97 -9.80 -19.45
CA ALA A 321 -7.74 -9.59 -18.23
C ALA A 321 -8.59 -10.81 -17.90
N GLY A 322 -8.65 -11.19 -16.63
CA GLY A 322 -9.49 -12.29 -16.20
C GLY A 322 -9.01 -12.99 -14.97
N ASP A 323 -9.61 -14.15 -14.72
CA ASP A 323 -9.25 -15.04 -13.63
C ASP A 323 -8.16 -16.02 -14.09
N PHE A 324 -6.96 -15.85 -13.54
CA PHE A 324 -5.81 -16.69 -13.84
C PHE A 324 -5.73 -17.93 -12.95
N ASN A 325 -6.48 -18.00 -11.84
CA ASN A 325 -6.44 -19.11 -10.90
C ASN A 325 -5.00 -19.49 -10.46
N ILE A 326 -4.09 -18.51 -10.41
CA ILE A 326 -2.70 -18.67 -9.95
C ILE A 326 -2.68 -18.41 -8.45
N THR A 327 -2.44 -19.45 -7.66
CA THR A 327 -2.31 -19.34 -6.20
C THR A 327 -1.12 -18.44 -5.85
N THR A 328 -1.35 -17.49 -4.94
CA THR A 328 -0.35 -16.49 -4.53
C THR A 328 0.04 -16.59 -3.06
N SER A 329 -0.85 -17.05 -2.18
CA SER A 329 -0.54 -17.18 -0.74
C SER A 329 0.53 -18.24 -0.51
N SER A 330 1.65 -17.86 0.12
CA SER A 330 2.71 -18.81 0.50
C SER A 330 2.18 -19.90 1.42
N TYR A 331 1.29 -19.55 2.36
CA TYR A 331 0.64 -20.53 3.25
C TYR A 331 -0.11 -21.62 2.47
N ALA A 332 -0.91 -21.23 1.47
CA ALA A 332 -1.68 -22.19 0.69
C ALA A 332 -0.76 -23.13 -0.11
N ILE A 333 0.34 -22.60 -0.66
CA ILE A 333 1.36 -23.37 -1.39
C ILE A 333 2.08 -24.33 -0.44
N GLU A 334 2.57 -23.85 0.71
CA GLU A 334 3.25 -24.67 1.70
C GLU A 334 2.35 -25.79 2.26
N GLN A 335 1.08 -25.49 2.56
CA GLN A 335 0.13 -26.50 3.03
C GLN A 335 -0.13 -27.57 1.96
N ALA A 336 -0.18 -27.18 0.68
CA ALA A 336 -0.31 -28.14 -0.42
C ALA A 336 0.94 -29.05 -0.54
N ILE A 337 2.13 -28.49 -0.33
CA ILE A 337 3.39 -29.28 -0.30
C ILE A 337 3.41 -30.21 0.92
N ARG A 338 3.10 -29.70 2.13
CA ARG A 338 3.09 -30.50 3.37
C ARG A 338 2.10 -31.66 3.33
N ARG A 339 1.01 -31.52 2.56
CA ARG A 339 -0.02 -32.57 2.36
C ARG A 339 0.24 -33.45 1.15
N ASP A 340 1.40 -33.31 0.49
CA ASP A 340 1.79 -34.09 -0.70
C ASP A 340 0.82 -33.94 -1.89
N VAL A 341 0.14 -32.78 -1.98
CA VAL A 341 -0.78 -32.42 -3.08
C VAL A 341 -0.02 -31.73 -4.23
N LEU A 342 1.02 -30.97 -3.88
CA LEU A 342 1.91 -30.26 -4.80
C LEU A 342 3.35 -30.69 -4.56
N SER A 343 4.04 -31.13 -5.61
CA SER A 343 5.47 -31.48 -5.51
C SER A 343 6.37 -30.24 -5.59
N LYS A 344 7.65 -30.37 -5.20
CA LYS A 344 8.66 -29.31 -5.42
C LYS A 344 8.79 -28.90 -6.90
N ASN A 345 8.60 -29.84 -7.82
CA ASN A 345 8.59 -29.54 -9.26
C ASN A 345 7.35 -28.73 -9.65
N GLY A 346 6.20 -29.02 -9.02
CA GLY A 346 4.97 -28.25 -9.17
C GLY A 346 5.11 -26.82 -8.67
N GLU A 347 5.77 -26.62 -7.53
CA GLU A 347 6.11 -25.29 -6.99
C GLU A 347 6.99 -24.47 -7.96
N GLN A 348 8.07 -25.08 -8.48
CA GLN A 348 8.91 -24.44 -9.50
C GLN A 348 8.13 -24.12 -10.77
N CYS A 349 7.22 -25.02 -11.17
CA CYS A 349 6.33 -24.79 -12.31
C CYS A 349 5.44 -23.56 -12.05
N LEU A 350 4.85 -23.44 -10.86
CA LEU A 350 4.03 -22.29 -10.47
C LEU A 350 4.82 -20.97 -10.51
N GLN A 351 6.02 -20.94 -9.92
CA GLN A 351 6.91 -19.78 -9.97
C GLN A 351 7.29 -19.39 -11.40
N SER A 352 7.50 -20.39 -12.28
CA SER A 352 7.81 -20.14 -13.69
C SER A 352 6.67 -19.48 -14.47
N ILE A 353 5.41 -19.63 -14.04
CA ILE A 353 4.25 -19.01 -14.70
C ILE A 353 4.34 -17.49 -14.63
N GLU A 354 4.74 -16.93 -13.49
CA GLU A 354 4.85 -15.47 -13.33
C GLU A 354 5.97 -14.89 -14.22
N GLN A 355 7.06 -15.64 -14.40
CA GLN A 355 8.16 -15.26 -15.29
C GLN A 355 7.76 -15.29 -16.78
N LEU A 356 6.72 -16.02 -17.17
CA LEU A 356 6.27 -16.05 -18.56
C LEU A 356 5.72 -14.69 -19.01
N PHE A 357 4.98 -13.98 -18.15
CA PHE A 357 4.44 -12.67 -18.52
C PHE A 357 5.56 -11.69 -18.87
N SER A 358 6.57 -11.57 -18.02
CA SER A 358 7.70 -10.68 -18.26
C SER A 358 8.52 -11.09 -19.48
N THR A 359 8.75 -12.39 -19.68
CA THR A 359 9.44 -12.94 -20.86
C THR A 359 8.75 -12.57 -22.17
N TYR A 360 7.41 -12.48 -22.16
CA TYR A 360 6.60 -12.07 -23.31
C TYR A 360 6.30 -10.56 -23.32
N GLY A 361 6.90 -9.79 -22.42
CA GLY A 361 6.77 -8.33 -22.37
C GLY A 361 5.44 -7.82 -21.78
N PHE A 362 4.74 -8.63 -20.99
CA PHE A 362 3.54 -8.23 -20.25
C PHE A 362 3.89 -7.75 -18.85
N ARG A 363 3.20 -6.70 -18.40
CA ARG A 363 3.36 -6.10 -17.07
C ARG A 363 2.03 -6.09 -16.34
N ASP A 364 2.07 -6.37 -15.04
CA ASP A 364 0.89 -6.37 -14.18
C ASP A 364 0.46 -4.93 -13.86
N ALA A 365 -0.77 -4.57 -14.23
CA ALA A 365 -1.29 -3.22 -14.04
C ALA A 365 -1.50 -2.87 -12.56
N TRP A 366 -1.83 -3.85 -11.71
CA TRP A 366 -1.95 -3.64 -10.27
C TRP A 366 -0.58 -3.33 -9.66
N LEU A 367 0.45 -4.09 -10.02
CA LEU A 367 1.79 -3.85 -9.49
C LEU A 367 2.31 -2.49 -9.94
N GLY A 368 2.12 -2.13 -11.22
CA GLY A 368 2.52 -0.83 -11.75
C GLY A 368 1.86 0.36 -11.03
N THR A 369 0.54 0.29 -10.79
CA THR A 369 -0.16 1.34 -10.01
C THR A 369 0.25 1.36 -8.54
N ARG A 370 0.42 0.17 -7.94
CA ARG A 370 0.77 0.01 -6.53
C ARG A 370 2.12 0.66 -6.22
N LEU A 371 3.17 0.36 -6.98
CA LEU A 371 4.50 0.92 -6.72
C LEU A 371 4.54 2.46 -6.78
N GLU A 372 3.78 3.06 -7.71
CA GLU A 372 3.74 4.52 -7.93
C GLU A 372 2.71 5.25 -7.05
N THR A 373 1.44 5.28 -7.48
CA THR A 373 0.36 6.08 -6.88
C THR A 373 -0.32 5.38 -5.71
N GLY A 374 -0.21 4.06 -5.63
CA GLY A 374 -0.94 3.20 -4.71
C GLY A 374 -2.30 2.76 -5.25
N GLU A 375 -2.77 1.62 -4.75
CA GLU A 375 -4.08 1.04 -5.08
C GLU A 375 -5.18 1.71 -4.24
N SER A 376 -6.27 2.16 -4.89
CA SER A 376 -7.24 3.07 -4.25
C SER A 376 -8.30 2.40 -3.37
N SER A 377 -8.40 1.06 -3.40
CA SER A 377 -9.30 0.28 -2.54
C SER A 377 -8.62 -0.25 -1.27
N THR A 378 -7.31 -0.05 -1.09
CA THR A 378 -6.61 -0.35 0.16
C THR A 378 -7.05 0.59 1.28
N GLY A 379 -8.22 0.31 1.84
CA GLY A 379 -8.66 0.82 3.14
C GLY A 379 -8.15 -0.10 4.25
N ALA A 380 -7.33 0.46 5.14
CA ALA A 380 -7.00 -0.04 6.48
C ALA A 380 -7.06 -1.57 6.68
N SER A 381 -6.11 -2.33 6.11
CA SER A 381 -5.72 -3.63 6.68
C SER A 381 -4.92 -3.45 8.00
N SER A 382 -5.36 -2.48 8.81
CA SER A 382 -4.91 -2.24 10.18
C SER A 382 -5.70 -3.17 11.09
N GLY A 383 -5.13 -4.33 11.38
CA GLY A 383 -5.76 -5.28 12.28
C GLY A 383 -4.97 -6.57 12.36
N LYS A 384 -4.82 -7.29 11.24
CA LYS A 384 -4.26 -8.66 11.25
C LYS A 384 -2.94 -8.74 12.02
N LEU A 385 -2.86 -9.72 12.93
CA LEU A 385 -1.66 -10.01 13.72
C LEU A 385 -0.53 -10.43 12.78
N ILE A 386 0.72 -10.08 13.11
CA ILE A 386 1.90 -10.43 12.29
C ILE A 386 2.00 -11.95 12.07
N THR A 387 1.58 -12.74 13.05
CA THR A 387 1.52 -14.21 12.96
C THR A 387 0.55 -14.71 11.89
N GLU A 388 -0.49 -13.93 11.56
CA GLU A 388 -1.53 -14.28 10.58
C GLU A 388 -1.23 -13.75 9.16
N LEU A 389 -0.11 -13.06 8.96
CA LEU A 389 0.27 -12.45 7.69
C LEU A 389 1.12 -13.43 6.86
N PHE A 390 0.74 -13.72 5.62
CA PHE A 390 1.54 -14.57 4.72
C PHE A 390 1.85 -13.84 3.42
N GLU A 391 2.93 -14.25 2.75
CA GLU A 391 3.36 -13.65 1.49
C GLU A 391 2.32 -13.89 0.39
N GLY A 392 2.17 -12.93 -0.52
CA GLY A 392 1.33 -13.04 -1.71
C GLY A 392 -0.18 -12.96 -1.47
N GLU A 393 -0.63 -12.65 -0.25
CA GLU A 393 -2.07 -12.42 0.04
C GLU A 393 -2.55 -11.00 -0.33
N GLN A 394 -1.61 -10.09 -0.62
CA GLN A 394 -1.93 -8.69 -0.85
C GLN A 394 -2.60 -8.47 -2.22
N GLY A 395 -3.67 -7.68 -2.21
CA GLY A 395 -4.46 -7.42 -3.43
C GLY A 395 -5.35 -8.61 -3.83
N ALA A 396 -5.66 -9.50 -2.89
CA ALA A 396 -6.54 -10.63 -3.12
C ALA A 396 -7.89 -10.21 -3.72
N THR A 397 -8.29 -10.93 -4.75
CA THR A 397 -9.58 -10.80 -5.41
C THR A 397 -10.51 -11.93 -5.01
N PHE A 398 -9.96 -13.02 -4.47
CA PHE A 398 -10.68 -14.12 -3.84
C PHE A 398 -10.26 -14.19 -2.36
N ASP A 399 -11.15 -13.86 -1.43
CA ASP A 399 -10.84 -13.85 0.01
C ASP A 399 -11.89 -14.61 0.84
N PRO A 400 -11.68 -15.91 1.11
CA PRO A 400 -12.58 -16.73 1.94
C PRO A 400 -12.76 -16.22 3.37
N MET A 401 -11.88 -15.35 3.87
CA MET A 401 -11.95 -14.82 5.24
C MET A 401 -12.97 -13.69 5.37
N THR A 402 -13.23 -12.96 4.28
CA THR A 402 -14.11 -11.79 4.27
C THR A 402 -15.28 -11.92 3.29
N ASN A 403 -15.22 -12.88 2.35
CA ASN A 403 -16.26 -13.16 1.37
C ASN A 403 -16.97 -14.48 1.68
N SER A 404 -18.27 -14.40 1.99
CA SER A 404 -19.10 -15.56 2.31
C SER A 404 -19.28 -16.55 1.15
N GLN A 405 -19.26 -16.09 -0.11
CA GLN A 405 -19.37 -16.97 -1.28
C GLN A 405 -18.06 -17.74 -1.50
N ALA A 406 -16.92 -17.06 -1.39
CA ALA A 406 -15.60 -17.70 -1.44
C ALA A 406 -15.44 -18.74 -0.33
N SER A 407 -15.89 -18.40 0.89
CA SER A 407 -15.89 -19.31 2.04
C SER A 407 -16.67 -20.60 1.75
N LYS A 408 -17.88 -20.50 1.16
CA LYS A 408 -18.68 -21.67 0.75
C LYS A 408 -17.98 -22.55 -0.28
N MET A 409 -17.25 -21.94 -1.23
CA MET A 409 -16.54 -22.70 -2.27
C MET A 409 -15.34 -23.46 -1.75
N VAL A 410 -14.60 -22.91 -0.79
CA VAL A 410 -13.44 -23.60 -0.19
C VAL A 410 -13.87 -24.65 0.83
N GLY A 411 -14.97 -24.41 1.57
CA GLY A 411 -15.42 -25.29 2.64
C GLY A 411 -14.34 -25.46 3.72
N SER A 412 -14.03 -26.71 4.10
CA SER A 412 -12.95 -27.06 5.04
C SER A 412 -11.59 -27.34 4.35
N GLY A 413 -11.43 -26.94 3.08
CA GLY A 413 -10.18 -27.12 2.32
C GLY A 413 -9.01 -26.29 2.87
N PHE A 414 -7.81 -26.45 2.29
CA PHE A 414 -6.60 -25.71 2.71
C PHE A 414 -6.44 -24.34 2.01
N ASN A 415 -7.26 -24.04 1.00
CA ASN A 415 -7.27 -22.75 0.27
C ASN A 415 -8.10 -21.67 0.98
N VAL A 416 -8.17 -21.65 2.31
CA VAL A 416 -8.98 -20.67 3.09
C VAL A 416 -8.30 -19.29 3.16
N ARG A 417 -7.17 -19.11 2.48
CA ARG A 417 -6.37 -17.89 2.52
C ARG A 417 -6.66 -16.99 1.31
N PRO A 418 -6.57 -15.66 1.47
CA PRO A 418 -6.75 -14.72 0.37
C PRO A 418 -5.82 -15.01 -0.83
N GLN A 419 -6.35 -14.92 -2.05
CA GLN A 419 -5.63 -15.16 -3.30
C GLN A 419 -5.87 -14.05 -4.32
N ARG A 420 -4.84 -13.68 -5.08
CA ARG A 420 -4.93 -12.72 -6.18
C ARG A 420 -5.05 -13.44 -7.53
N TYR A 421 -6.26 -13.94 -7.78
CA TYR A 421 -6.60 -14.71 -8.98
C TYR A 421 -6.90 -13.83 -10.19
N ASP A 422 -7.65 -12.74 -9.99
CA ASP A 422 -7.96 -11.81 -11.08
C ASP A 422 -6.82 -10.84 -11.30
N ARG A 423 -6.39 -10.71 -12.55
CA ARG A 423 -5.29 -9.82 -12.94
C ARG A 423 -5.60 -9.12 -14.27
N ILE A 424 -4.96 -7.97 -14.48
CA ILE A 424 -4.94 -7.24 -15.75
C ILE A 424 -3.48 -7.02 -16.13
N PHE A 425 -3.08 -7.52 -17.28
CA PHE A 425 -1.74 -7.38 -17.83
C PHE A 425 -1.77 -6.58 -19.13
N SER A 426 -0.80 -5.69 -19.35
CA SER A 426 -0.61 -4.98 -20.62
C SER A 426 0.77 -5.27 -21.20
N ASN A 427 0.86 -5.42 -22.52
CA ASN A 427 2.15 -5.65 -23.19
C ASN A 427 2.97 -4.36 -23.37
N ASN A 428 4.23 -4.50 -23.75
CA ASN A 428 5.14 -3.36 -24.01
C ASN A 428 4.72 -2.48 -25.20
N TRP A 429 3.82 -2.94 -26.07
CA TRP A 429 3.27 -2.16 -27.20
C TRP A 429 2.10 -1.27 -26.78
N PHE A 430 1.51 -1.53 -25.62
CA PHE A 430 0.42 -0.74 -25.08
C PHE A 430 0.94 0.63 -24.59
N PRO A 431 0.49 1.75 -25.19
CA PRO A 431 1.13 3.05 -24.97
C PRO A 431 0.75 3.73 -23.66
N PHE A 432 -0.28 3.25 -22.98
CA PHE A 432 -0.76 3.84 -21.74
C PHE A 432 -0.15 3.17 -20.53
N ARG A 433 0.09 3.96 -19.48
CA ARG A 433 0.51 3.44 -18.18
C ARG A 433 -0.69 3.24 -17.26
N PRO A 434 -0.65 2.23 -16.37
CA PRO A 434 -1.62 2.12 -15.29
C PRO A 434 -1.54 3.38 -14.42
N ALA A 435 -2.64 4.12 -14.31
CA ALA A 435 -2.72 5.37 -13.56
C ALA A 435 -3.67 5.29 -12.35
N GLY A 436 -4.52 4.27 -12.30
CA GLY A 436 -5.37 4.00 -11.15
C GLY A 436 -5.87 2.57 -11.19
N PHE A 437 -5.87 1.90 -10.04
CA PHE A 437 -6.39 0.55 -9.89
C PHE A 437 -7.28 0.53 -8.66
N ASN A 438 -8.42 -0.14 -8.80
CA ASN A 438 -9.35 -0.33 -7.69
C ASN A 438 -10.01 -1.72 -7.76
N ILE A 439 -10.37 -2.24 -6.60
CA ILE A 439 -11.26 -3.39 -6.41
C ILE A 439 -12.70 -2.88 -6.21
N PHE A 440 -13.71 -3.62 -6.66
CA PHE A 440 -15.13 -3.32 -6.50
C PHE A 440 -15.97 -4.54 -6.12
N GLY A 441 -17.19 -4.29 -5.62
CA GLY A 441 -18.08 -5.32 -5.07
C GLY A 441 -17.94 -5.53 -3.56
N GLN A 442 -16.88 -5.00 -2.93
CA GLN A 442 -16.63 -5.06 -1.47
C GLN A 442 -17.57 -4.15 -0.66
N ASP A 443 -17.88 -2.95 -1.18
CA ASP A 443 -18.59 -1.92 -0.43
C ASP A 443 -20.02 -2.35 -0.04
N ALA A 444 -20.67 -3.22 -0.81
CA ALA A 444 -21.98 -3.79 -0.46
C ALA A 444 -21.94 -4.59 0.86
N ALA A 445 -20.79 -5.17 1.23
CA ALA A 445 -20.60 -5.88 2.49
C ALA A 445 -20.40 -4.96 3.71
N MET A 446 -20.13 -3.67 3.49
CA MET A 446 -19.78 -2.69 4.54
C MET A 446 -20.89 -1.68 4.86
N ILE A 447 -22.06 -1.78 4.22
CA ILE A 447 -23.19 -0.87 4.45
C ILE A 447 -23.97 -1.31 5.71
N GLY A 448 -23.60 -0.73 6.86
CA GLY A 448 -24.45 -0.58 8.05
C GLY A 448 -24.50 -1.75 9.01
N GLU A 449 -24.22 -1.48 10.29
CA GLU A 449 -24.57 -2.34 11.42
C GLU A 449 -26.07 -2.69 11.36
N GLY A 450 -26.39 -3.91 10.89
CA GLY A 450 -27.74 -4.48 11.00
C GLY A 450 -28.33 -5.18 9.77
N MET A 451 -27.77 -5.02 8.56
CA MET A 451 -28.20 -5.81 7.39
C MET A 451 -26.99 -6.27 6.57
N SER A 452 -26.56 -7.52 6.75
CA SER A 452 -25.56 -8.12 5.87
C SER A 452 -26.14 -8.29 4.47
N ALA A 453 -25.86 -7.37 3.55
CA ALA A 453 -26.15 -7.62 2.14
C ALA A 453 -25.30 -8.81 1.69
N GLU A 454 -25.96 -9.86 1.15
CA GLU A 454 -25.26 -11.06 0.69
C GLU A 454 -24.25 -10.68 -0.41
N VAL A 455 -23.01 -11.19 -0.28
CA VAL A 455 -21.97 -10.96 -1.27
C VAL A 455 -22.37 -11.60 -2.61
N ALA A 456 -22.28 -10.81 -3.68
CA ALA A 456 -22.82 -11.17 -4.99
C ALA A 456 -21.96 -12.16 -5.77
N SER A 457 -20.65 -12.26 -5.52
CA SER A 457 -19.72 -13.18 -6.19
C SER A 457 -18.68 -13.67 -5.19
N ASP A 458 -18.07 -14.82 -5.43
CA ASP A 458 -16.91 -15.32 -4.68
C ASP A 458 -15.62 -14.56 -4.99
N HIS A 459 -15.62 -13.76 -6.06
CA HIS A 459 -14.54 -12.82 -6.37
C HIS A 459 -14.98 -11.37 -6.19
N TRP A 460 -13.98 -10.51 -5.96
CA TRP A 460 -14.08 -9.06 -6.06
C TRP A 460 -13.63 -8.62 -7.45
N GLY A 461 -14.42 -7.77 -8.09
CA GLY A 461 -14.09 -7.25 -9.41
C GLY A 461 -12.90 -6.31 -9.37
N ILE A 462 -12.12 -6.27 -10.45
CA ILE A 462 -10.95 -5.39 -10.58
C ILE A 462 -11.12 -4.42 -11.74
N ARG A 463 -10.59 -3.20 -11.57
CA ARG A 463 -10.67 -2.15 -12.58
C ARG A 463 -9.35 -1.40 -12.64
N CYS A 464 -8.86 -1.19 -13.87
CA CYS A 464 -7.67 -0.38 -14.14
C CYS A 464 -8.01 0.79 -15.08
N LEU A 465 -7.61 1.99 -14.69
CA LEU A 465 -7.53 3.19 -15.52
C LEU A 465 -6.13 3.29 -16.10
N PHE A 466 -6.02 3.26 -17.42
CA PHE A 466 -4.80 3.52 -18.15
C PHE A 466 -4.83 4.94 -18.73
N LYS A 467 -3.72 5.67 -18.66
CA LYS A 467 -3.57 7.02 -19.23
C LYS A 467 -2.33 7.15 -20.10
N SER A 468 -2.42 8.02 -21.11
CA SER A 468 -1.26 8.46 -21.88
C SER A 468 -0.23 9.11 -20.97
N THR A 469 1.04 8.80 -21.20
CA THR A 469 2.15 9.50 -20.58
C THR A 469 2.37 10.80 -21.33
N ASP A 470 2.25 11.94 -20.64
CA ASP A 470 2.96 13.14 -21.10
C ASP A 470 4.45 12.79 -21.17
N ILE A 471 5.06 13.06 -22.32
CA ILE A 471 6.49 12.91 -22.52
C ILE A 471 7.16 13.90 -21.56
N ASP A 472 7.62 13.44 -20.40
CA ASP A 472 8.88 13.87 -19.79
C ASP A 472 9.14 13.23 -18.42
N THR A 473 10.44 13.10 -18.14
CA THR A 473 11.07 12.60 -16.90
C THR A 473 11.08 11.09 -16.70
N THR A 474 11.90 10.39 -17.50
CA THR A 474 12.73 9.35 -16.89
C THR A 474 13.60 10.02 -15.81
N PRO A 475 13.54 9.63 -14.53
CA PRO A 475 14.46 10.15 -13.53
C PRO A 475 15.86 9.63 -13.86
N GLN A 476 16.65 10.40 -14.59
CA GLN A 476 18.10 10.23 -14.62
C GLN A 476 18.66 10.73 -13.29
N SER A 477 18.45 9.96 -12.24
CA SER A 477 19.10 10.16 -10.96
C SER A 477 20.30 9.22 -10.88
N ASN A 478 21.47 9.69 -11.30
CA ASN A 478 22.77 9.04 -11.03
C ASN A 478 23.10 8.92 -9.52
N LEU A 479 22.19 9.33 -8.62
CA LEU A 479 22.35 9.41 -7.17
C LEU A 479 21.78 8.20 -6.40
N LEU A 480 20.98 7.36 -7.06
CA LEU A 480 20.45 6.12 -6.48
C LEU A 480 21.41 4.96 -6.79
N LYS A 481 21.72 4.16 -5.77
CA LYS A 481 22.39 2.87 -5.96
C LYS A 481 21.33 1.86 -6.45
N PRO A 482 21.55 1.17 -7.59
CA PRO A 482 20.64 0.10 -8.01
C PRO A 482 20.54 -1.00 -6.96
N VAL A 483 19.33 -1.46 -6.68
CA VAL A 483 19.09 -2.62 -5.80
C VAL A 483 19.25 -3.88 -6.63
N THR A 484 20.10 -4.81 -6.16
CA THR A 484 20.29 -6.12 -6.79
C THR A 484 19.84 -7.19 -5.80
N LEU A 485 19.03 -8.14 -6.27
CA LEU A 485 18.52 -9.23 -5.44
C LEU A 485 19.68 -10.12 -4.96
N SER A 486 19.80 -10.28 -3.65
CA SER A 486 20.73 -11.21 -3.01
C SER A 486 19.94 -12.31 -2.33
N LYS A 487 20.07 -13.54 -2.87
CA LYS A 487 19.33 -14.71 -2.39
C LYS A 487 19.79 -15.13 -0.99
N ALA A 488 18.82 -15.39 -0.12
CA ALA A 488 19.08 -15.90 1.21
C ALA A 488 19.67 -17.33 1.13
N PRO A 489 20.65 -17.67 1.99
CA PRO A 489 21.05 -19.05 2.21
C PRO A 489 19.87 -19.94 2.54
N THR A 490 19.84 -21.16 1.97
CA THR A 490 18.75 -22.12 2.23
C THR A 490 18.64 -22.54 3.70
N SER A 491 19.69 -22.33 4.51
CA SER A 491 19.71 -22.62 5.95
C SER A 491 18.80 -21.70 6.77
N LEU A 492 18.50 -20.49 6.27
CA LEU A 492 17.71 -19.49 6.97
C LEU A 492 16.19 -19.75 6.91
N GLY A 493 15.74 -20.69 6.07
CA GLY A 493 14.32 -20.97 5.91
C GLY A 493 13.54 -19.83 5.24
N ASP A 494 12.24 -19.79 5.51
CA ASP A 494 11.27 -18.86 4.90
C ASP A 494 10.78 -17.79 5.90
N MET A 495 9.68 -17.12 5.56
CA MET A 495 9.06 -16.10 6.42
C MET A 495 8.69 -16.63 7.82
N GLU A 496 8.29 -17.90 7.94
CA GLU A 496 7.86 -18.47 9.22
C GLU A 496 9.05 -18.62 10.17
N GLU A 497 10.24 -18.95 9.66
CA GLU A 497 11.44 -19.05 10.50
C GLU A 497 11.84 -17.68 11.09
N ILE A 498 11.66 -16.60 10.32
CA ILE A 498 11.85 -15.22 10.81
C ILE A 498 10.81 -14.90 11.90
N LYS A 499 9.54 -15.24 11.68
CA LYS A 499 8.48 -15.03 12.69
C LYS A 499 8.75 -15.81 13.97
N ASN A 500 9.16 -17.07 13.88
CA ASN A 500 9.50 -17.91 15.02
C ASN A 500 10.64 -17.30 15.84
N THR A 501 11.68 -16.81 15.16
CA THR A 501 12.81 -16.12 15.81
C THR A 501 12.37 -14.84 16.51
N LEU A 502 11.55 -14.03 15.83
CA LEU A 502 11.00 -12.79 16.40
C LEU A 502 10.09 -13.06 17.60
N HIS A 503 9.28 -14.12 17.55
CA HIS A 503 8.42 -14.54 18.65
C HIS A 503 9.26 -15.01 19.84
N ALA A 504 10.28 -15.85 19.62
CA ALA A 504 11.19 -16.31 20.65
C ALA A 504 11.96 -15.15 21.32
N GLY A 505 12.28 -14.10 20.57
CA GLY A 505 12.92 -12.89 21.09
C GLY A 505 11.97 -11.87 21.75
N GLY A 506 10.66 -12.16 21.86
CA GLY A 506 9.67 -11.22 22.44
C GLY A 506 9.40 -9.98 21.58
N PHE A 507 9.71 -10.02 20.29
CA PHE A 507 9.56 -8.89 19.37
C PHE A 507 8.22 -8.88 18.63
N ILE A 508 7.39 -9.91 18.79
CA ILE A 508 6.04 -9.99 18.26
C ILE A 508 5.04 -9.82 19.42
N PRO A 509 4.08 -8.89 19.32
CA PRO A 509 3.05 -8.73 20.34
C PRO A 509 2.06 -9.89 20.33
N SER A 510 1.49 -10.18 21.50
CA SER A 510 0.45 -11.20 21.66
C SER A 510 -0.92 -10.73 21.14
N SER A 511 -1.85 -11.67 20.97
CA SER A 511 -3.25 -11.34 20.66
C SER A 511 -3.90 -10.47 21.75
N GLU A 512 -3.52 -10.67 23.02
CA GLU A 512 -4.00 -9.88 24.16
C GLU A 512 -3.49 -8.43 24.09
N ASP A 513 -2.21 -8.24 23.76
CA ASP A 513 -1.61 -6.90 23.58
C ASP A 513 -2.33 -6.09 22.50
N ARG A 514 -2.80 -6.77 21.45
CA ARG A 514 -3.56 -6.17 20.36
C ARG A 514 -4.96 -5.78 20.81
N ILE A 515 -5.71 -6.71 21.40
CA ILE A 515 -7.08 -6.46 21.89
C ILE A 515 -7.07 -5.29 22.86
N LYS A 516 -6.13 -5.28 23.81
CA LYS A 516 -5.96 -4.20 24.79
C LYS A 516 -5.75 -2.83 24.13
N ARG A 517 -4.95 -2.75 23.07
CA ARG A 517 -4.72 -1.50 22.31
C ARG A 517 -5.94 -1.07 21.50
N GLU A 518 -6.63 -2.01 20.86
CA GLU A 518 -7.87 -1.75 20.12
C GLU A 518 -8.96 -1.21 21.07
N GLU A 519 -9.12 -1.80 22.25
CA GLU A 519 -10.01 -1.33 23.31
C GLU A 519 -9.62 0.08 23.81
N ALA A 520 -8.33 0.32 24.04
CA ALA A 520 -7.84 1.63 24.48
C ALA A 520 -8.05 2.73 23.42
N ILE A 521 -7.85 2.43 22.13
CA ILE A 521 -8.13 3.35 21.02
C ILE A 521 -9.64 3.64 20.94
N ALA A 522 -10.49 2.61 21.03
CA ALA A 522 -11.94 2.77 21.00
C ALA A 522 -12.43 3.62 22.18
N LEU A 523 -11.85 3.43 23.37
CA LEU A 523 -12.14 4.24 24.54
C LEU A 523 -11.71 5.70 24.35
N LEU A 524 -10.50 5.95 23.83
CA LEU A 524 -10.03 7.30 23.52
C LEU A 524 -10.94 7.99 22.50
N GLN A 525 -11.31 7.27 21.43
CA GLN A 525 -12.23 7.77 20.41
C GLN A 525 -13.59 8.12 21.01
N LYS A 526 -14.16 7.25 21.86
CA LYS A 526 -15.43 7.51 22.55
C LYS A 526 -15.38 8.76 23.43
N VAL A 527 -14.30 8.95 24.19
CA VAL A 527 -14.12 10.10 25.08
C VAL A 527 -13.91 11.40 24.31
N LEU A 528 -13.17 11.37 23.20
CA LEU A 528 -12.95 12.55 22.37
C LEU A 528 -14.18 12.93 21.54
N LEU A 529 -14.98 11.96 21.08
CA LEU A 529 -16.10 12.21 20.17
C LEU A 529 -17.45 12.47 20.85
N GLN A 530 -17.68 12.03 22.10
CA GLN A 530 -18.92 12.21 22.89
C GLN A 530 -20.17 12.58 22.05
N ASN A 531 -20.88 11.57 21.53
CA ASN A 531 -22.08 11.74 20.68
C ASN A 531 -23.02 12.87 21.15
N GLU A 532 -23.08 13.98 20.41
CA GLU A 532 -24.16 14.97 20.53
C GLU A 532 -25.39 14.47 19.76
N THR A 533 -26.02 13.40 20.23
CA THR A 533 -27.34 12.95 19.72
C THR A 533 -28.52 13.73 20.34
N ALA A 534 -28.30 14.91 20.91
CA ALA A 534 -29.33 15.65 21.66
C ALA A 534 -29.58 17.11 21.22
N SER A 535 -29.13 17.52 20.02
CA SER A 535 -29.42 18.86 19.48
C SER A 535 -30.21 18.79 18.17
N PRO A 536 -31.36 19.49 18.04
CA PRO A 536 -32.20 19.44 16.85
C PRO A 536 -31.55 20.08 15.60
N PRO A 537 -32.01 19.74 14.38
CA PRO A 537 -31.28 19.91 13.12
C PRO A 537 -31.31 21.34 12.52
N HIS A 538 -31.36 22.38 13.35
CA HIS A 538 -31.47 23.77 12.87
C HIS A 538 -30.15 24.56 12.82
N ASP A 539 -29.04 24.05 13.41
CA ASP A 539 -27.72 24.71 13.41
C ASP A 539 -26.63 23.86 12.73
N ALA A 540 -26.89 23.41 11.50
CA ALA A 540 -26.03 22.48 10.75
C ALA A 540 -24.68 23.05 10.25
N HIS A 541 -24.33 24.31 10.58
CA HIS A 541 -23.09 24.95 10.11
C HIS A 541 -21.92 24.89 11.11
N HIS A 542 -22.09 24.34 12.31
CA HIS A 542 -21.02 24.23 13.32
C HIS A 542 -20.97 22.88 14.06
N SER A 543 -21.23 21.76 13.37
CA SER A 543 -20.98 20.43 13.97
C SER A 543 -19.48 20.19 14.15
N LEU A 544 -19.05 19.85 15.37
CA LEU A 544 -17.69 19.43 15.68
C LEU A 544 -17.34 18.16 14.86
N GLN A 545 -16.39 18.26 13.94
CA GLN A 545 -15.90 17.12 13.18
C GLN A 545 -14.48 16.77 13.62
N LEU A 546 -14.31 15.54 14.12
CA LEU A 546 -13.03 15.02 14.58
C LEU A 546 -12.82 13.61 14.05
N VAL A 547 -11.61 13.33 13.58
CA VAL A 547 -11.16 12.01 13.16
C VAL A 547 -9.91 11.67 13.96
N LEU A 548 -9.91 10.50 14.61
CA LEU A 548 -8.75 9.96 15.32
C LEU A 548 -8.04 8.96 14.41
N ILE A 549 -6.76 9.17 14.14
CA ILE A 549 -5.94 8.34 13.25
C ILE A 549 -4.76 7.79 14.06
N PRO A 550 -4.73 6.48 14.36
CA PRO A 550 -3.52 5.85 14.87
C PRO A 550 -2.41 5.93 13.81
N VAL A 551 -1.25 6.46 14.17
CA VAL A 551 -0.09 6.65 13.28
C VAL A 551 1.13 5.89 13.82
N GLY A 552 2.30 6.15 13.25
CA GLY A 552 3.56 5.59 13.74
C GLY A 552 3.67 4.08 13.58
N SER A 553 4.32 3.43 14.54
CA SER A 553 4.59 1.98 14.48
C SER A 553 3.30 1.15 14.57
N PHE A 554 2.34 1.61 15.39
CA PHE A 554 1.03 0.97 15.52
C PHE A 554 0.24 1.08 14.22
N GLY A 555 0.11 2.29 13.67
CA GLY A 555 -0.61 2.52 12.41
C GLY A 555 -0.02 1.76 11.22
N LEU A 556 1.31 1.64 11.13
CA LEU A 556 1.96 0.82 10.10
C LEU A 556 1.85 -0.70 10.34
N GLY A 557 1.51 -1.14 11.56
CA GLY A 557 1.46 -2.56 11.95
C GLY A 557 2.84 -3.18 12.19
N VAL A 558 3.80 -2.38 12.66
CA VAL A 558 5.21 -2.77 12.95
C VAL A 558 5.60 -2.42 14.40
N TRP A 559 4.64 -2.56 15.31
CA TRP A 559 4.79 -2.29 16.74
C TRP A 559 5.21 -3.54 17.52
N MET A 560 5.84 -3.32 18.68
CA MET A 560 6.26 -4.37 19.64
C MET A 560 5.49 -4.17 20.96
N ALA A 561 5.48 -5.17 21.86
CA ALA A 561 4.68 -5.11 23.10
C ALA A 561 4.91 -3.85 23.96
N GLU A 562 6.14 -3.32 23.99
CA GLU A 562 6.50 -2.09 24.71
C GLU A 562 6.28 -0.79 23.93
N SER A 563 5.79 -0.85 22.69
CA SER A 563 5.59 0.34 21.85
C SER A 563 4.38 1.14 22.32
N ASP A 564 4.53 2.47 22.33
CA ASP A 564 3.48 3.46 22.47
C ASP A 564 2.52 3.45 21.26
N VAL A 565 1.34 4.05 21.45
CA VAL A 565 0.37 4.28 20.39
C VAL A 565 0.34 5.78 20.06
N ASP A 566 0.96 6.13 18.95
CA ASP A 566 0.87 7.48 18.38
C ASP A 566 -0.51 7.71 17.75
N CYS A 567 -1.17 8.82 18.11
CA CYS A 567 -2.49 9.17 17.61
C CYS A 567 -2.51 10.61 17.10
N LEU A 568 -2.96 10.80 15.86
CA LEU A 568 -3.23 12.11 15.27
C LEU A 568 -4.73 12.35 15.21
N CYS A 569 -5.21 13.34 15.95
CA CYS A 569 -6.58 13.82 15.83
C CYS A 569 -6.63 14.97 14.82
N VAL A 570 -7.50 14.86 13.82
CA VAL A 570 -7.72 15.88 12.77
C VAL A 570 -9.12 16.43 12.92
N GLY A 571 -9.28 17.76 12.86
CA GLY A 571 -10.61 18.37 12.96
C GLY A 571 -10.74 19.77 12.38
N ASN A 572 -11.93 20.33 12.57
CA ASN A 572 -12.34 21.65 12.07
C ASN A 572 -12.26 22.79 13.10
N ILE A 573 -11.69 22.55 14.30
CA ILE A 573 -11.58 23.54 15.38
C ILE A 573 -10.13 23.99 15.60
N SER A 574 -9.93 25.08 16.34
CA SER A 574 -8.58 25.56 16.65
C SER A 574 -7.86 24.61 17.63
N SER A 575 -6.53 24.58 17.56
CA SER A 575 -5.71 23.74 18.45
C SER A 575 -5.97 24.03 19.94
N LYS A 576 -6.10 25.32 20.30
CA LYS A 576 -6.39 25.75 21.68
C LYS A 576 -7.72 25.20 22.19
N LEU A 577 -8.78 25.32 21.39
CA LEU A 577 -10.10 24.82 21.75
C LEU A 577 -10.07 23.29 21.90
N PHE A 578 -9.40 22.59 20.99
CA PHE A 578 -9.26 21.14 21.06
C PHE A 578 -8.58 20.69 22.35
N PHE A 579 -7.40 21.22 22.70
CA PHE A 579 -6.67 20.76 23.88
C PHE A 579 -7.38 21.09 25.19
N THR A 580 -8.07 22.23 25.28
CA THR A 580 -8.92 22.57 26.43
C THR A 580 -10.06 21.58 26.58
N MET A 581 -10.81 21.33 25.50
CA MET A 581 -11.92 20.39 25.48
C MET A 581 -11.46 18.95 25.76
N ALA A 582 -10.41 18.49 25.09
CA ALA A 582 -9.85 17.16 25.25
C ALA A 582 -9.37 16.94 26.68
N THR A 583 -8.63 17.89 27.27
CA THR A 583 -8.16 17.80 28.67
C THR A 583 -9.34 17.70 29.65
N GLN A 584 -10.39 18.50 29.45
CA GLN A 584 -11.59 18.45 30.29
C GLN A 584 -12.31 17.10 30.17
N ARG A 585 -12.46 16.57 28.94
CA ARG A 585 -13.09 15.28 28.69
C ARG A 585 -12.28 14.12 29.28
N LEU A 586 -10.95 14.12 29.08
CA LEU A 586 -10.03 13.11 29.61
C LEU A 586 -10.03 13.07 31.14
N ARG A 587 -10.02 14.24 31.81
CA ARG A 587 -10.10 14.33 33.28
C ARG A 587 -11.45 13.86 33.84
N LYS A 588 -12.56 14.11 33.12
CA LYS A 588 -13.89 13.62 33.52
C LYS A 588 -14.03 12.10 33.37
N SER A 589 -13.23 11.49 32.49
CA SER A 589 -13.26 10.06 32.20
C SER A 589 -12.17 9.27 32.92
N SER A 590 -11.55 9.83 33.96
CA SER A 590 -10.50 9.14 34.71
C SER A 590 -10.97 7.83 35.37
N ASP A 591 -12.23 7.77 35.80
CA ASP A 591 -12.84 6.55 36.35
C ASP A 591 -12.99 5.42 35.32
N SER A 592 -12.89 5.73 34.02
CA SER A 592 -12.96 4.76 32.92
C SER A 592 -11.61 4.16 32.53
N GLY A 593 -10.53 4.46 33.27
CA GLY A 593 -9.19 3.92 33.01
C GLY A 593 -8.32 4.76 32.07
N ILE A 594 -8.59 6.07 31.96
CA ILE A 594 -7.76 7.05 31.22
C ILE A 594 -7.08 8.00 32.20
N THR A 595 -5.77 8.12 32.09
CA THR A 595 -4.96 9.06 32.86
C THR A 595 -4.22 10.00 31.94
N LEU A 596 -4.44 11.31 32.09
CA LEU A 596 -3.61 12.33 31.44
C LEU A 596 -2.27 12.43 32.19
N LEU A 597 -1.18 11.98 31.57
CA LEU A 597 0.14 12.00 32.19
C LEU A 597 0.75 13.41 32.17
N ARG A 598 0.75 14.07 31.01
CA ARG A 598 1.23 15.45 30.86
C ARG A 598 0.87 16.06 29.50
N ARG A 599 0.97 17.40 29.45
CA ARG A 599 1.01 18.20 28.21
C ARG A 599 2.47 18.53 27.89
N VAL A 600 2.91 18.22 26.67
CA VAL A 600 4.29 18.41 26.20
C VAL A 600 4.32 19.34 24.99
N LYS A 601 5.31 20.23 24.94
CA LYS A 601 5.64 21.01 23.75
C LYS A 601 6.64 20.19 22.91
N ALA A 602 6.15 19.48 21.92
CA ALA A 602 6.94 18.71 20.96
C ALA A 602 7.40 19.61 19.80
N ASN A 603 8.33 19.11 18.98
CA ASN A 603 8.77 19.81 17.77
C ASN A 603 7.65 20.02 16.73
N SER A 604 6.58 19.22 16.79
CA SER A 604 5.39 19.36 15.95
C SER A 604 4.29 20.24 16.59
N GLY A 605 4.51 20.78 17.79
CA GLY A 605 3.54 21.57 18.55
C GLY A 605 3.13 20.90 19.87
N THR A 606 1.94 21.22 20.37
CA THR A 606 1.40 20.62 21.61
C THR A 606 1.05 19.14 21.40
N MET A 607 1.40 18.30 22.38
CA MET A 607 1.05 16.88 22.47
C MET A 607 0.57 16.52 23.89
N LEU A 608 -0.37 15.59 24.00
CA LEU A 608 -0.78 15.00 25.28
C LEU A 608 -0.23 13.58 25.39
N GLU A 609 0.47 13.29 26.48
CA GLU A 609 0.86 11.93 26.84
C GLU A 609 -0.21 11.36 27.79
N LEU A 610 -0.74 10.20 27.45
CA LEU A 610 -1.83 9.54 28.16
C LEU A 610 -1.42 8.11 28.55
N ASP A 611 -2.00 7.61 29.62
CA ASP A 611 -2.06 6.18 29.94
C ASP A 611 -3.52 5.74 29.86
N ILE A 612 -3.82 4.77 29.00
CA ILE A 612 -5.17 4.27 28.77
C ILE A 612 -5.14 2.76 28.95
N LEU A 613 -5.81 2.25 29.97
CA LEU A 613 -5.81 0.83 30.34
C LEU A 613 -4.38 0.26 30.52
N GLY A 614 -3.39 1.07 30.93
CA GLY A 614 -2.00 0.65 31.05
C GLY A 614 -1.23 0.60 29.72
N VAL A 615 -1.74 1.26 28.67
CA VAL A 615 -1.04 1.48 27.39
C VAL A 615 -0.72 2.97 27.28
N LYS A 616 0.52 3.29 26.87
CA LYS A 616 0.97 4.68 26.65
C LYS A 616 0.52 5.20 25.29
N PHE A 617 -0.02 6.42 25.27
CA PHE A 617 -0.49 7.11 24.07
C PHE A 617 0.12 8.49 23.94
N ASP A 618 0.47 8.83 22.70
CA ASP A 618 0.92 10.17 22.30
C ASP A 618 -0.14 10.79 21.38
N LEU A 619 -0.93 11.74 21.91
CA LEU A 619 -2.03 12.38 21.19
C LEU A 619 -1.63 13.76 20.66
N GLN A 620 -1.60 13.90 19.35
CA GLN A 620 -1.38 15.17 18.63
C GLN A 620 -2.67 15.66 17.97
N TYR A 621 -2.76 16.97 17.72
CA TYR A 621 -3.90 17.58 17.05
C TYR A 621 -3.50 18.40 15.83
N CYS A 622 -4.27 18.26 14.76
CA CYS A 622 -4.13 19.02 13.52
C CYS A 622 -5.49 19.64 13.11
N ALA A 623 -5.55 20.97 13.09
CA ALA A 623 -6.66 21.72 12.51
C ALA A 623 -6.54 21.68 10.97
N ALA A 624 -7.40 20.90 10.31
CA ALA A 624 -7.43 20.76 8.86
C ALA A 624 -8.85 20.38 8.40
N SER A 625 -9.68 21.39 8.18
CA SER A 625 -11.11 21.23 7.88
C SER A 625 -11.32 20.47 6.56
N SER A 626 -10.55 20.83 5.53
CA SER A 626 -10.63 20.16 4.22
C SER A 626 -10.27 18.67 4.26
N VAL A 627 -9.43 18.26 5.23
CA VAL A 627 -9.00 16.87 5.43
C VAL A 627 -10.10 16.08 6.15
N VAL A 628 -10.69 16.63 7.20
CA VAL A 628 -11.73 15.92 7.97
C VAL A 628 -13.01 15.72 7.16
N GLU A 629 -13.41 16.70 6.35
CA GLU A 629 -14.62 16.63 5.51
C GLU A 629 -14.57 15.51 4.45
N ASN A 630 -13.37 15.19 3.96
CA ASN A 630 -13.15 14.23 2.88
C ASN A 630 -12.47 12.93 3.34
N TYR A 631 -12.30 12.75 4.65
CA TYR A 631 -11.72 11.55 5.23
C TYR A 631 -12.69 10.35 5.06
N PRO A 632 -12.20 9.13 4.75
CA PRO A 632 -10.80 8.73 4.59
C PRO A 632 -10.23 8.96 3.17
N SER A 633 -11.08 9.28 2.18
CA SER A 633 -10.70 9.29 0.76
C SER A 633 -9.56 10.24 0.40
N ILE A 634 -9.44 11.37 1.11
CA ILE A 634 -8.40 12.39 0.87
C ILE A 634 -6.98 11.86 1.07
N MET A 635 -6.78 10.80 1.88
CA MET A 635 -5.45 10.23 2.12
C MET A 635 -4.88 9.52 0.89
N ASN A 636 -5.71 9.24 -0.11
CA ASN A 636 -5.31 8.68 -1.40
C ASN A 636 -4.93 9.76 -2.43
N TYR A 637 -5.22 11.04 -2.15
CA TYR A 637 -5.01 12.10 -3.13
C TYR A 637 -3.52 12.38 -3.36
N PRO A 638 -3.13 12.82 -4.57
CA PRO A 638 -1.76 13.24 -4.86
C PRO A 638 -1.29 14.39 -3.97
N THR A 639 0.03 14.50 -3.81
CA THR A 639 0.64 15.56 -2.98
C THR A 639 0.36 16.98 -3.47
N SER A 640 0.14 17.14 -4.79
CA SER A 640 -0.21 18.39 -5.46
C SER A 640 -1.70 18.76 -5.36
N HIS A 641 -2.54 17.94 -4.73
CA HIS A 641 -3.98 18.20 -4.65
C HIS A 641 -4.26 19.49 -3.85
N PRO A 642 -5.17 20.37 -4.30
CA PRO A 642 -5.46 21.66 -3.65
C PRO A 642 -5.81 21.55 -2.16
N SER A 643 -6.46 20.47 -1.72
CA SER A 643 -6.77 20.20 -0.30
C SER A 643 -5.54 20.11 0.61
N PHE A 644 -4.33 19.93 0.05
CA PHE A 644 -3.08 19.97 0.80
C PHE A 644 -2.35 21.32 0.67
N SER A 645 -3.01 22.37 0.20
CA SER A 645 -2.48 23.76 0.18
C SER A 645 -2.55 24.40 1.57
N LEU A 646 -2.12 23.67 2.59
CA LEU A 646 -2.20 24.03 4.00
C LEU A 646 -0.90 24.72 4.47
N PRO A 647 -0.91 25.43 5.60
CA PRO A 647 0.31 25.94 6.22
C PRO A 647 1.36 24.84 6.44
N VAL A 648 2.65 25.19 6.36
CA VAL A 648 3.77 24.24 6.50
C VAL A 648 3.71 23.48 7.83
N GLN A 649 3.28 24.15 8.90
CA GLN A 649 3.13 23.54 10.23
C GLN A 649 2.00 22.50 10.26
N THR A 650 0.83 22.81 9.68
CA THR A 650 -0.29 21.86 9.50
C THR A 650 0.15 20.65 8.67
N LEU A 651 0.90 20.88 7.59
CA LEU A 651 1.46 19.80 6.78
C LEU A 651 2.47 18.95 7.56
N ALA A 652 3.29 19.55 8.43
CA ALA A 652 4.21 18.83 9.29
C ALA A 652 3.47 17.91 10.27
N LYS A 653 2.35 18.37 10.84
CA LYS A 653 1.47 17.56 11.71
C LYS A 653 0.72 16.46 10.95
N LEU A 654 0.32 16.69 9.71
CA LEU A 654 -0.32 15.67 8.86
C LEU A 654 0.67 14.66 8.26
N LYS A 655 1.95 15.00 8.21
CA LYS A 655 3.00 14.20 7.55
C LYS A 655 3.02 12.73 8.02
N PRO A 656 2.96 12.38 9.33
CA PRO A 656 2.97 10.99 9.77
C PRO A 656 1.80 10.18 9.20
N ALA A 657 0.60 10.75 9.17
CA ALA A 657 -0.57 10.08 8.58
C ALA A 657 -0.40 9.92 7.07
N ARG A 658 0.01 10.97 6.35
CA ARG A 658 0.19 10.94 4.90
C ARG A 658 1.26 9.94 4.45
N ASP A 659 2.40 9.92 5.14
CA ASP A 659 3.48 8.96 4.89
C ASP A 659 3.00 7.53 5.16
N MET A 660 2.33 7.29 6.30
CA MET A 660 1.79 5.98 6.65
C MET A 660 0.81 5.46 5.59
N PHE A 661 -0.20 6.25 5.22
CA PHE A 661 -1.17 5.85 4.20
C PHE A 661 -0.51 5.60 2.85
N TYR A 662 0.49 6.40 2.46
CA TYR A 662 1.27 6.16 1.25
C TYR A 662 2.03 4.83 1.28
N ILE A 663 2.74 4.53 2.37
CA ILE A 663 3.49 3.27 2.51
C ILE A 663 2.52 2.09 2.43
N GLN A 664 1.40 2.14 3.15
CA GLN A 664 0.39 1.07 3.15
C GLN A 664 -0.17 0.77 1.75
N ARG A 665 -0.50 1.81 0.97
CA ARG A 665 -1.06 1.63 -0.37
C ARG A 665 -0.02 1.31 -1.45
N SER A 666 1.26 1.62 -1.22
CA SER A 666 2.29 1.54 -2.25
C SER A 666 3.31 0.40 -2.10
N VAL A 667 3.47 -0.13 -0.90
CA VAL A 667 4.30 -1.32 -0.69
C VAL A 667 3.59 -2.54 -1.32
N PRO A 668 4.28 -3.31 -2.18
CA PRO A 668 3.69 -4.40 -2.97
C PRO A 668 3.12 -5.51 -2.10
N ASP A 669 3.88 -5.95 -1.09
CA ASP A 669 3.44 -6.92 -0.09
C ASP A 669 3.71 -6.38 1.32
N LEU A 670 2.64 -6.04 2.04
CA LEU A 670 2.74 -5.51 3.40
C LEU A 670 3.14 -6.58 4.42
N ALA A 671 2.86 -7.85 4.17
CA ALA A 671 3.24 -8.94 5.06
C ALA A 671 4.76 -9.08 5.07
N GLN A 672 5.37 -9.17 3.89
CA GLN A 672 6.82 -9.22 3.72
C GLN A 672 7.49 -7.98 4.33
N PHE A 673 6.97 -6.78 4.04
CA PHE A 673 7.50 -5.53 4.60
C PHE A 673 7.43 -5.50 6.13
N ARG A 674 6.30 -5.86 6.75
CA ARG A 674 6.13 -5.81 8.21
C ARG A 674 7.07 -6.78 8.92
N VAL A 675 7.20 -8.01 8.43
CA VAL A 675 8.10 -9.01 9.02
C VAL A 675 9.56 -8.60 8.85
N ALA A 676 9.97 -8.18 7.65
CA ALA A 676 11.34 -7.69 7.41
C ALA A 676 11.65 -6.45 8.26
N PHE A 677 10.70 -5.51 8.38
CA PHE A 677 10.86 -4.31 9.22
C PHE A 677 11.05 -4.69 10.68
N LEU A 678 10.22 -5.60 11.22
CA LEU A 678 10.35 -6.04 12.62
C LEU A 678 11.65 -6.77 12.87
N PHE A 679 12.11 -7.59 11.91
CA PHE A 679 13.43 -8.22 11.98
C PHE A 679 14.55 -7.19 12.04
N ILE A 680 14.55 -6.21 11.14
CA ILE A 680 15.56 -5.15 11.13
C ILE A 680 15.45 -4.26 12.39
N LYS A 681 14.24 -4.02 12.90
CA LYS A 681 14.02 -3.30 14.16
C LYS A 681 14.57 -4.09 15.35
N ALA A 682 14.31 -5.39 15.42
CA ALA A 682 14.85 -6.28 16.45
C ALA A 682 16.39 -6.30 16.40
N TRP A 683 16.97 -6.49 15.21
CA TRP A 683 18.41 -6.41 14.98
C TRP A 683 18.98 -5.07 15.47
N ALA A 684 18.34 -3.95 15.11
CA ALA A 684 18.79 -2.63 15.54
C ALA A 684 18.67 -2.44 17.07
N ILE A 685 17.68 -3.04 17.73
CA ILE A 685 17.54 -2.99 19.19
C ILE A 685 18.64 -3.84 19.85
N THR A 686 18.80 -5.10 19.45
CA THR A 686 19.77 -6.02 20.09
C THR A 686 21.21 -5.57 19.89
N HIS A 687 21.52 -4.87 18.79
CA HIS A 687 22.86 -4.36 18.51
C HIS A 687 23.11 -2.93 19.06
N GLY A 688 22.14 -2.34 19.78
CA GLY A 688 22.26 -0.99 20.33
C GLY A 688 22.31 0.11 19.26
N LEU A 689 21.57 -0.06 18.16
CA LEU A 689 21.48 0.86 17.02
C LEU A 689 20.10 1.54 16.90
N TYR A 690 19.19 1.31 17.86
CA TYR A 690 17.85 1.88 17.85
C TYR A 690 17.71 2.97 18.94
N GLY A 691 17.50 4.22 18.51
CA GLY A 691 17.38 5.37 19.41
C GLY A 691 17.64 6.69 18.71
N ALA A 692 16.63 7.24 18.02
CA ALA A 692 16.78 8.46 17.21
C ALA A 692 17.34 9.66 18.00
N LYS A 693 17.02 9.78 19.30
CA LYS A 693 17.55 10.82 20.21
C LYS A 693 19.07 10.77 20.38
N PHE A 694 19.69 9.60 20.20
CA PHE A 694 21.13 9.39 20.24
C PHE A 694 21.79 9.45 18.85
N GLY A 695 21.07 9.91 17.82
CA GLY A 695 21.58 9.98 16.45
C GLY A 695 21.72 8.62 15.77
N LEU A 696 20.92 7.65 16.21
CA LEU A 696 20.85 6.28 15.70
C LEU A 696 19.52 6.03 14.95
N LEU A 697 19.26 4.79 14.53
CA LEU A 697 18.07 4.44 13.76
C LEU A 697 16.78 4.61 14.59
N GLY A 698 15.67 4.82 13.90
CA GLY A 698 14.32 4.93 14.46
C GLY A 698 13.31 4.44 13.44
N GLY A 699 12.02 4.38 13.81
CA GLY A 699 10.98 3.77 12.96
C GLY A 699 10.93 4.35 11.54
N ILE A 700 10.95 5.67 11.39
CA ILE A 700 10.94 6.31 10.07
C ILE A 700 12.22 6.02 9.26
N HIS A 701 13.38 5.93 9.91
CA HIS A 701 14.65 5.61 9.25
C HIS A 701 14.62 4.20 8.65
N LEU A 702 14.11 3.23 9.40
CA LEU A 702 13.96 1.86 8.92
C LEU A 702 13.00 1.78 7.74
N ALA A 703 11.89 2.54 7.77
CA ALA A 703 10.96 2.60 6.65
C ALA A 703 11.61 3.18 5.39
N VAL A 704 12.34 4.30 5.51
CA VAL A 704 13.05 4.92 4.37
C VAL A 704 14.13 4.01 3.80
N LEU A 705 14.81 3.22 4.64
CA LEU A 705 15.82 2.27 4.17
C LEU A 705 15.20 1.03 3.49
N LEU A 706 14.06 0.54 3.97
CA LEU A 706 13.49 -0.73 3.53
C LEU A 706 12.51 -0.60 2.34
N VAL A 707 11.66 0.44 2.32
CA VAL A 707 10.63 0.60 1.28
C VAL A 707 11.23 0.63 -0.14
N PRO A 708 12.33 1.36 -0.43
CA PRO A 708 12.95 1.33 -1.75
C PRO A 708 13.38 -0.08 -2.15
N ILE A 709 13.94 -0.87 -1.23
CA ILE A 709 14.34 -2.26 -1.51
C ILE A 709 13.12 -3.11 -1.87
N CYS A 710 12.04 -3.05 -1.09
CA CYS A 710 10.82 -3.82 -1.38
C CYS A 710 10.23 -3.46 -2.76
N LYS A 711 10.23 -2.16 -3.12
CA LYS A 711 9.66 -1.70 -4.38
C LYS A 711 10.52 -2.04 -5.60
N GLU A 712 11.83 -1.85 -5.50
CA GLU A 712 12.78 -2.20 -6.56
C GLU A 712 12.82 -3.71 -6.81
N LEU A 713 12.81 -4.53 -5.74
CA LEU A 713 12.74 -5.98 -5.87
C LEU A 713 11.44 -6.44 -6.53
N ALA A 714 10.30 -5.82 -6.19
CA ALA A 714 9.02 -6.13 -6.83
C ALA A 714 8.97 -5.73 -8.31
N GLN A 715 9.70 -4.69 -8.71
CA GLN A 715 9.86 -4.37 -10.13
C GLN A 715 10.70 -5.42 -10.86
N SER A 716 11.64 -6.07 -10.18
CA SER A 716 12.43 -7.16 -10.73
C SER A 716 11.54 -8.38 -10.99
N THR A 717 11.72 -9.03 -12.15
CA THR A 717 10.85 -10.14 -12.60
C THR A 717 11.15 -11.47 -11.92
N THR A 718 11.92 -11.45 -10.85
CA THR A 718 12.43 -12.62 -10.14
C THR A 718 11.63 -12.82 -8.88
N HIS A 719 11.14 -14.03 -8.63
CA HIS A 719 10.48 -14.36 -7.36
C HIS A 719 11.46 -14.20 -6.18
N PHE A 720 11.02 -13.57 -5.10
CA PHE A 720 11.80 -13.35 -3.87
C PHE A 720 10.94 -13.56 -2.63
N SER A 721 11.57 -14.02 -1.55
CA SER A 721 10.94 -14.22 -0.23
C SER A 721 11.26 -13.09 0.74
N THR A 722 10.62 -13.08 1.92
CA THR A 722 10.98 -12.16 3.01
C THR A 722 12.45 -12.30 3.44
N ALA A 723 12.99 -13.53 3.44
CA ALA A 723 14.39 -13.79 3.74
C ALA A 723 15.35 -13.14 2.70
N ASP A 724 14.96 -13.17 1.42
CA ASP A 724 15.71 -12.51 0.34
C ASP A 724 15.71 -10.98 0.52
N ILE A 725 14.60 -10.38 0.98
CA ILE A 725 14.52 -8.94 1.26
C ILE A 725 15.51 -8.55 2.37
N VAL A 726 15.51 -9.29 3.49
CA VAL A 726 16.43 -9.04 4.62
C VAL A 726 17.88 -9.23 4.18
N THR A 727 18.18 -10.28 3.42
CA THR A 727 19.54 -10.52 2.90
C THR A 727 19.99 -9.40 1.96
N THR A 728 19.10 -8.99 1.05
CA THR A 728 19.33 -7.87 0.12
C THR A 728 19.54 -6.55 0.86
N PHE A 729 18.82 -6.31 1.97
CA PHE A 729 19.01 -5.13 2.80
C PHE A 729 20.45 -5.01 3.32
N PHE A 730 20.99 -6.05 3.94
CA PHE A 730 22.34 -6.02 4.47
C PHE A 730 23.40 -5.97 3.35
N ASP A 731 23.19 -6.70 2.26
CA ASP A 731 24.12 -6.70 1.11
C ASP A 731 24.16 -5.35 0.39
N HIS A 732 23.00 -4.71 0.20
CA HIS A 732 22.89 -3.42 -0.45
C HIS A 732 23.57 -2.31 0.37
N TYR A 733 23.33 -2.29 1.69
CA TYR A 733 23.85 -1.21 2.56
C TYR A 733 25.29 -1.42 3.05
N ASP A 734 25.84 -2.64 2.97
CA ASP A 734 27.26 -2.91 3.26
C ASP A 734 28.20 -2.12 2.34
N SER A 735 27.90 -2.11 1.05
CA SER A 735 28.70 -1.41 0.02
C SER A 735 28.13 -0.03 -0.35
N PHE A 736 27.33 0.60 0.51
CA PHE A 736 26.69 1.90 0.23
C PHE A 736 27.60 3.08 0.62
N ASP A 737 27.78 4.05 -0.29
CA ASP A 737 28.58 5.26 0.01
C ASP A 737 27.69 6.30 0.71
N TRP A 738 27.56 6.16 2.04
CA TRP A 738 26.75 7.05 2.89
C TRP A 738 27.12 8.54 2.76
N ALA A 739 28.37 8.85 2.36
CA ALA A 739 28.87 10.21 2.20
C ALA A 739 28.46 10.88 0.88
N LYS A 740 28.04 10.10 -0.14
CA LYS A 740 27.68 10.63 -1.46
C LYS A 740 26.27 10.27 -1.91
N GLN A 741 25.80 9.07 -1.59
CA GLN A 741 24.51 8.56 -2.06
C GLN A 741 23.36 9.01 -1.15
N LEU A 742 22.16 9.04 -1.73
CA LEU A 742 20.91 9.39 -1.05
C LEU A 742 20.01 8.15 -1.00
N VAL A 743 19.32 7.95 0.10
CA VAL A 743 18.27 6.92 0.21
C VAL A 743 16.91 7.61 0.13
N TYR A 744 16.11 7.24 -0.86
CA TYR A 744 14.75 7.74 -1.05
C TYR A 744 13.94 6.79 -1.92
N ASP A 745 12.61 6.94 -1.89
CA ASP A 745 11.69 6.19 -2.75
C ASP A 745 11.62 6.81 -4.16
N GLY A 746 12.26 6.17 -5.13
CA GLY A 746 12.28 6.62 -6.53
C GLY A 746 10.92 6.60 -7.23
N PHE A 747 9.96 5.80 -6.75
CA PHE A 747 8.60 5.76 -7.30
C PHE A 747 7.75 6.95 -6.82
N PHE A 748 8.05 7.46 -5.63
CA PHE A 748 7.42 8.66 -5.10
C PHE A 748 8.06 9.94 -5.64
N HIS A 749 9.39 10.03 -5.59
CA HIS A 749 10.15 11.23 -5.96
C HIS A 749 10.59 11.20 -7.43
N LYS A 750 9.64 11.43 -8.35
CA LYS A 750 9.92 11.47 -9.81
C LYS A 750 10.84 12.63 -10.22
N ASP A 751 10.70 13.79 -9.56
CA ASP A 751 11.54 14.99 -9.73
C ASP A 751 12.04 15.47 -8.35
N LEU A 752 13.11 14.83 -7.85
CA LEU A 752 13.64 15.12 -6.51
C LEU A 752 14.43 16.44 -6.51
N LYS A 753 13.85 17.48 -5.89
CA LYS A 753 14.50 18.79 -5.68
C LYS A 753 15.19 18.87 -4.32
N TYR A 754 16.14 17.98 -4.07
CA TYR A 754 16.92 17.97 -2.82
C TYR A 754 18.41 18.21 -3.06
N HIS A 755 19.00 19.12 -2.28
CA HIS A 755 20.43 19.43 -2.33
C HIS A 755 21.08 19.09 -0.99
N ARG A 756 21.94 18.07 -0.99
CA ARG A 756 22.72 17.66 0.19
C ARG A 756 23.65 18.78 0.63
N ILE A 757 23.71 19.01 1.93
CA ILE A 757 24.68 19.95 2.53
C ILE A 757 25.86 19.17 3.14
N SER A 758 27.06 19.77 3.12
CA SER A 758 28.31 19.10 3.52
C SER A 758 28.34 18.58 4.97
N ARG A 759 27.49 19.13 5.84
CA ARG A 759 27.35 18.72 7.24
C ARG A 759 26.47 17.48 7.46
N GLU A 760 25.76 17.01 6.44
CA GLU A 760 24.88 15.83 6.55
C GLU A 760 25.69 14.54 6.40
N PRO A 761 25.84 13.74 7.48
CA PRO A 761 26.62 12.51 7.42
C PRO A 761 25.93 11.40 6.61
N ILE A 762 24.59 11.42 6.59
CA ILE A 762 23.71 10.50 5.88
C ILE A 762 22.45 11.25 5.46
N CYS A 763 21.83 10.89 4.34
CA CYS A 763 20.57 11.49 3.87
C CYS A 763 19.52 10.40 3.64
N LEU A 764 18.55 10.31 4.54
CA LEU A 764 17.39 9.44 4.41
C LEU A 764 16.18 10.35 4.16
N LEU A 765 15.68 10.36 2.92
CA LEU A 765 14.61 11.25 2.51
C LEU A 765 13.26 10.53 2.63
N GLY A 766 12.38 11.07 3.46
CA GLY A 766 10.98 10.65 3.55
C GLY A 766 10.16 11.07 2.33
N TRP A 767 8.84 10.88 2.41
CA TRP A 767 7.92 11.10 1.27
C TRP A 767 7.39 12.54 1.24
N HIS A 768 6.51 12.91 2.16
CA HIS A 768 5.84 14.21 2.10
C HIS A 768 6.69 15.34 2.70
N ALA A 769 6.64 16.53 2.10
CA ALA A 769 7.20 17.75 2.70
C ALA A 769 6.28 18.30 3.81
N PRO A 770 6.78 19.11 4.78
CA PRO A 770 8.16 19.59 4.94
C PRO A 770 9.12 18.57 5.59
N ALA A 771 10.42 18.94 5.67
CA ALA A 771 11.49 18.15 6.30
C ALA A 771 11.70 16.75 5.67
N LEU A 772 12.11 16.74 4.40
CA LEU A 772 12.38 15.50 3.67
C LEU A 772 13.49 14.68 4.34
N ASN A 773 14.63 15.30 4.68
CA ASN A 773 15.71 14.59 5.34
C ASN A 773 15.37 14.33 6.82
N THR A 774 15.23 13.05 7.19
CA THR A 774 14.84 12.66 8.54
C THR A 774 16.03 12.49 9.50
N THR A 775 17.27 12.62 9.01
CA THR A 775 18.50 12.27 9.77
C THR A 775 19.18 13.44 10.49
N MET A 776 18.43 14.48 10.86
CA MET A 776 19.02 15.70 11.46
C MET A 776 19.82 15.45 12.75
N ALA A 777 19.53 14.36 13.47
CA ALA A 777 20.23 13.96 14.69
C ALA A 777 21.47 13.09 14.45
N PHE A 778 21.74 12.65 13.22
CA PHE A 778 22.86 11.73 12.94
C PHE A 778 24.20 12.45 12.98
N SER A 779 25.24 11.71 13.34
CA SER A 779 26.63 12.18 13.35
C SER A 779 27.53 11.21 12.57
N GLN A 780 28.72 11.66 12.18
CA GLN A 780 29.68 10.78 11.49
C GLN A 780 30.03 9.50 12.29
N PRO A 781 30.26 9.56 13.62
CA PRO A 781 30.45 8.35 14.41
C PRO A 781 29.28 7.38 14.38
N THR A 782 28.04 7.86 14.53
CA THR A 782 26.87 6.98 14.55
C THR A 782 26.64 6.32 13.20
N VAL A 783 26.87 7.03 12.09
CA VAL A 783 26.83 6.43 10.74
C VAL A 783 27.90 5.35 10.56
N LYS A 784 29.13 5.58 11.05
CA LYS A 784 30.19 4.55 11.02
C LYS A 784 29.79 3.32 11.82
N THR A 785 29.23 3.49 13.03
CA THR A 785 28.74 2.38 13.85
C THR A 785 27.69 1.55 13.10
N ILE A 786 26.70 2.21 12.49
CA ILE A 786 25.65 1.52 11.71
C ILE A 786 26.27 0.76 10.53
N ALA A 787 27.16 1.40 9.76
CA ALA A 787 27.81 0.75 8.62
C ALA A 787 28.64 -0.48 9.06
N THR A 788 29.42 -0.37 10.14
CA THR A 788 30.21 -1.50 10.66
C THR A 788 29.34 -2.67 11.11
N GLU A 789 28.22 -2.42 11.80
CA GLU A 789 27.32 -3.50 12.20
C GLU A 789 26.59 -4.13 11.01
N ILE A 790 26.21 -3.34 9.99
CA ILE A 790 25.69 -3.89 8.73
C ILE A 790 26.72 -4.83 8.07
N SER A 791 27.99 -4.42 7.99
CA SER A 791 29.07 -5.26 7.43
C SER A 791 29.28 -6.55 8.22
N LYS A 792 29.22 -6.51 9.55
CA LYS A 792 29.29 -7.71 10.40
C LYS A 792 28.13 -8.66 10.13
N THR A 793 26.91 -8.15 10.10
CA THR A 793 25.72 -8.97 9.81
C THR A 793 25.76 -9.53 8.40
N ARG A 794 26.22 -8.75 7.42
CA ARG A 794 26.41 -9.22 6.04
C ARG A 794 27.43 -10.36 5.97
N ALA A 795 28.52 -10.28 6.73
CA ALA A 795 29.50 -11.35 6.83
C ALA A 795 28.89 -12.62 7.46
N LEU A 796 28.06 -12.49 8.50
CA LEU A 796 27.34 -13.63 9.09
C LEU A 796 26.40 -14.31 8.09
N LEU A 797 25.69 -13.51 7.27
CA LEU A 797 24.82 -14.02 6.21
C LEU A 797 25.57 -14.76 5.08
N SER A 798 26.87 -14.53 4.92
CA SER A 798 27.71 -15.30 3.96
C SER A 798 28.10 -16.69 4.47
N ILE A 799 27.96 -16.97 5.77
CA ILE A 799 28.40 -18.23 6.37
C ILE A 799 27.32 -19.29 6.14
N GLY A 800 27.71 -20.50 5.72
CA GLY A 800 26.76 -21.58 5.40
C GLY A 800 25.93 -22.13 6.57
N ASP A 801 26.23 -21.70 7.81
CA ASP A 801 25.52 -22.03 9.06
C ASP A 801 24.89 -20.77 9.68
N ALA A 802 24.40 -19.86 8.83
CA ALA A 802 23.68 -18.68 9.29
C ALA A 802 22.30 -19.07 9.81
N SER A 803 21.95 -18.56 10.99
CA SER A 803 20.61 -18.64 11.60
C SER A 803 20.12 -17.25 12.00
N TRP A 804 18.81 -17.03 11.97
CA TRP A 804 18.22 -15.76 12.40
C TRP A 804 18.46 -15.48 13.89
N PHE A 805 18.49 -16.53 14.73
CA PHE A 805 18.84 -16.42 16.15
C PHE A 805 20.24 -15.83 16.35
N LYS A 806 21.24 -16.33 15.61
CA LYS A 806 22.62 -15.83 15.66
C LYS A 806 22.74 -14.40 15.16
N ILE A 807 21.94 -14.01 14.16
CA ILE A 807 21.92 -12.64 13.64
C ILE A 807 21.30 -11.66 14.65
N LEU A 808 20.34 -12.11 15.47
CA LEU A 808 19.75 -11.29 16.53
C LEU A 808 20.52 -11.37 17.86
N ASP A 809 21.58 -12.17 17.95
CA ASP A 809 22.36 -12.44 19.17
C ASP A 809 21.51 -13.07 20.30
N LEU A 810 20.58 -13.96 19.92
CA LEU A 810 19.68 -14.67 20.82
C LEU A 810 20.22 -16.06 21.17
N ASP A 811 20.39 -16.34 22.46
CA ASP A 811 20.76 -17.67 22.96
C ASP A 811 19.52 -18.56 23.12
N LEU A 812 19.55 -19.74 22.49
CA LEU A 812 18.46 -20.74 22.53
C LEU A 812 18.23 -21.35 23.93
N GLU A 813 19.17 -21.19 24.87
CA GLU A 813 19.13 -21.81 26.20
C GLU A 813 18.57 -20.91 27.32
N HIS A 814 18.48 -19.58 27.13
CA HIS A 814 18.02 -18.62 28.16
C HIS A 814 17.04 -17.60 27.57
N SER A 815 15.76 -17.94 27.55
CA SER A 815 14.70 -17.27 26.78
C SER A 815 14.09 -15.99 27.39
N ILE A 816 14.75 -15.28 28.32
CA ILE A 816 14.09 -14.17 29.05
C ILE A 816 14.87 -12.83 29.03
N GLU A 817 16.17 -12.77 28.72
CA GLU A 817 16.98 -11.53 28.86
C GLU A 817 17.62 -11.08 27.53
N THR A 818 16.78 -10.69 26.55
CA THR A 818 17.19 -10.41 25.16
C THR A 818 18.04 -9.14 24.96
N GLN A 819 18.01 -8.18 25.88
CA GLN A 819 18.87 -6.99 25.83
C GLN A 819 20.27 -7.22 26.43
N GLU A 820 20.44 -8.27 27.25
CA GLU A 820 21.68 -8.47 27.98
C GLU A 820 22.79 -9.03 27.09
N SER A 821 22.48 -9.93 26.15
CA SER A 821 23.48 -10.52 25.24
C SER A 821 24.20 -9.47 24.38
N GLY A 822 23.45 -8.62 23.66
CA GLY A 822 24.03 -7.57 22.84
C GLY A 822 24.75 -6.49 23.65
N LEU A 823 24.25 -6.17 24.85
CA LEU A 823 24.93 -5.29 25.80
C LEU A 823 26.26 -5.90 26.26
N ASN A 824 26.28 -7.20 26.57
CA ASN A 824 27.49 -7.93 26.96
C ASN A 824 28.51 -7.94 25.82
N SER A 825 28.08 -8.11 24.58
CA SER A 825 28.92 -7.98 23.38
C SER A 825 29.50 -6.56 23.23
N PHE A 826 28.70 -5.52 23.49
CA PHE A 826 29.17 -4.13 23.54
C PHE A 826 30.21 -3.89 24.65
N LEU A 827 29.97 -4.40 25.86
CA LEU A 827 30.87 -4.28 27.00
C LEU A 827 32.20 -5.03 26.78
N ALA A 828 32.13 -6.19 26.13
CA ALA A 828 33.30 -7.01 25.78
C ALA A 828 34.12 -6.42 24.62
N SER A 829 33.46 -5.73 23.67
CA SER A 829 34.13 -5.17 22.48
C SER A 829 34.98 -3.92 22.76
N HIS A 830 34.85 -3.29 23.94
CA HIS A 830 35.60 -2.08 24.28
C HIS A 830 36.37 -2.24 25.60
N ARG A 831 37.65 -1.83 25.60
CA ARG A 831 38.51 -1.88 26.81
C ARG A 831 38.29 -0.69 27.74
N ARG A 832 37.88 0.45 27.19
CA ARG A 832 37.67 1.72 27.89
C ARG A 832 36.32 2.31 27.49
N PHE A 833 35.67 2.95 28.46
CA PHE A 833 34.40 3.63 28.27
C PHE A 833 34.47 5.05 28.83
N LEU A 834 33.82 5.97 28.15
CA LEU A 834 33.44 7.26 28.72
C LEU A 834 32.09 7.07 29.39
N LYS A 835 32.06 7.26 30.71
CA LYS A 835 30.87 7.20 31.55
C LYS A 835 30.35 8.62 31.78
N ILE A 836 29.07 8.86 31.51
CA ILE A 836 28.37 10.12 31.82
C ILE A 836 27.47 9.82 33.01
N ASP A 837 27.90 10.17 34.22
CA ASP A 837 27.09 10.03 35.43
C ASP A 837 26.11 11.21 35.53
N ALA A 838 24.87 10.91 35.88
CA ALA A 838 23.79 11.87 36.02
C ALA A 838 22.91 11.53 37.22
N ARG A 839 22.68 12.50 38.10
CA ARG A 839 21.90 12.36 39.32
C ARG A 839 20.86 13.46 39.41
N TYR A 840 19.68 13.10 39.89
CA TYR A 840 18.58 14.03 40.16
C TYR A 840 17.94 13.70 41.49
N TRP A 841 17.86 14.67 42.40
CA TRP A 841 17.25 14.49 43.73
C TRP A 841 16.17 15.54 44.04
N GLY A 842 15.71 16.27 43.02
CA GLY A 842 14.65 17.27 43.19
C GLY A 842 13.28 16.65 43.42
N ALA A 843 12.42 17.35 44.17
CA ALA A 843 11.06 16.90 44.51
C ALA A 843 10.12 16.77 43.30
N SER A 844 10.42 17.40 42.15
CA SER A 844 9.57 17.40 40.95
C SER A 844 9.98 16.32 39.94
N PRO A 845 9.18 15.26 39.72
CA PRO A 845 9.52 14.20 38.74
C PRO A 845 9.53 14.71 37.29
N SER A 846 8.75 15.75 36.98
CA SER A 846 8.72 16.39 35.66
C SER A 846 10.01 17.13 35.33
N ARG A 847 10.63 17.81 36.31
CA ARG A 847 11.94 18.46 36.13
C ARG A 847 13.04 17.42 35.93
N GLY A 848 13.03 16.32 36.68
CA GLY A 848 13.95 15.20 36.49
C GLY A 848 13.87 14.61 35.07
N ARG A 849 12.66 14.33 34.56
CA ARG A 849 12.45 13.86 33.18
C ARG A 849 12.96 14.86 32.13
N LYS A 850 12.72 16.16 32.33
CA LYS A 850 13.24 17.21 31.44
C LYS A 850 14.77 17.23 31.43
N PHE A 851 15.41 17.09 32.59
CA PHE A 851 16.88 17.03 32.72
C PHE A 851 17.47 15.82 31.98
N PHE A 852 16.98 14.61 32.24
CA PHE A 852 17.49 13.41 31.56
C PHE A 852 17.22 13.45 30.05
N GLY A 853 16.03 13.86 29.61
CA GLY A 853 15.72 13.96 28.19
C GLY A 853 16.59 15.01 27.46
N TRP A 854 16.87 16.14 28.12
CA TRP A 854 17.81 17.14 27.59
C TRP A 854 19.23 16.58 27.51
N LEU A 855 19.73 15.92 28.56
CA LEU A 855 21.06 15.30 28.58
C LEU A 855 21.22 14.28 27.44
N GLU A 856 20.24 13.39 27.25
CA GLU A 856 20.22 12.40 26.17
C GLU A 856 20.29 13.05 24.78
N SER A 857 19.53 14.13 24.55
CA SER A 857 19.54 14.86 23.28
C SER A 857 20.89 15.50 22.97
N ARG A 858 21.73 15.74 23.98
CA ARG A 858 23.05 16.36 23.84
C ARG A 858 24.20 15.36 23.72
N CYS A 859 23.98 14.06 23.99
CA CYS A 859 25.00 13.02 23.82
C CYS A 859 25.61 12.99 22.41
N VAL A 860 24.81 13.26 21.37
CA VAL A 860 25.31 13.34 19.98
C VAL A 860 26.35 14.44 19.81
N SER A 861 26.18 15.59 20.48
CA SER A 861 27.15 16.69 20.39
C SER A 861 28.51 16.30 20.95
N LEU A 862 28.54 15.48 22.01
CA LEU A 862 29.77 14.91 22.55
C LEU A 862 30.43 13.96 21.55
N LEU A 863 29.67 13.10 20.86
CA LEU A 863 30.21 12.24 19.81
C LEU A 863 30.85 13.05 18.66
N VAL A 864 30.19 14.14 18.25
CA VAL A 864 30.72 15.07 17.23
C VAL A 864 32.02 15.71 17.70
N ASP A 865 32.09 16.15 18.95
CA ASP A 865 33.29 16.76 19.52
C ASP A 865 34.44 15.76 19.67
N LEU A 866 34.14 14.53 20.08
CA LEU A 866 35.13 13.45 20.13
C LEU A 866 35.70 13.14 18.74
N ASN A 867 34.86 13.01 17.72
CA ASN A 867 35.31 12.76 16.34
C ASN A 867 36.12 13.93 15.75
N ARG A 868 35.83 15.16 16.17
CA ARG A 868 36.55 16.37 15.71
C ARG A 868 37.91 16.54 16.42
N LYS A 869 37.96 16.33 17.74
CA LYS A 869 39.16 16.59 18.56
C LYS A 869 40.08 15.38 18.67
N ALA A 870 39.53 14.17 18.58
CA ALA A 870 40.25 12.90 18.67
C ALA A 870 39.83 11.97 17.52
N PRO A 871 40.22 12.28 16.27
CA PRO A 871 39.80 11.52 15.08
C PRO A 871 40.30 10.06 15.08
N ASP A 872 41.31 9.75 15.88
CA ASP A 872 41.88 8.40 16.05
C ASP A 872 41.02 7.49 16.95
N VAL A 873 40.01 8.05 17.61
CA VAL A 873 39.07 7.31 18.47
C VAL A 873 37.74 7.19 17.76
N VAL A 874 37.18 5.98 17.77
CA VAL A 874 35.84 5.68 17.28
C VAL A 874 34.92 5.55 18.50
N PRO A 875 34.14 6.60 18.84
CA PRO A 875 33.21 6.53 19.95
C PRO A 875 31.90 5.82 19.53
N ARG A 876 31.45 4.86 20.34
CA ARG A 876 30.16 4.16 20.16
C ARG A 876 29.30 4.31 21.41
N ILE A 877 28.16 5.00 21.29
CA ILE A 877 27.19 5.11 22.39
C ILE A 877 26.26 3.89 22.41
N TRP A 878 25.91 3.40 23.60
CA TRP A 878 24.80 2.48 23.77
C TRP A 878 23.52 3.27 24.11
N PRO A 879 22.39 3.08 23.41
CA PRO A 879 21.21 3.93 23.50
C PRO A 879 20.31 3.63 24.71
N ALA A 880 20.91 3.36 25.87
CA ALA A 880 20.19 3.09 27.11
C ALA A 880 20.76 3.90 28.27
N ARG A 881 19.90 4.13 29.25
CA ARG A 881 20.26 4.69 30.56
C ARG A 881 20.48 3.53 31.52
N PHE A 882 21.54 3.59 32.30
CA PHE A 882 21.98 2.50 33.18
C PHE A 882 21.96 2.90 34.65
N ARG A 883 21.81 1.90 35.54
CA ARG A 883 22.03 2.02 36.99
C ARG A 883 22.95 0.90 37.47
N ASP A 884 23.57 1.11 38.63
CA ASP A 884 24.36 0.09 39.31
C ASP A 884 23.41 -0.93 39.96
N GLY A 885 23.60 -2.23 39.68
CA GLY A 885 22.81 -3.32 40.26
C GLY A 885 23.26 -3.64 41.68
N ALA A 886 22.69 -2.97 42.69
CA ALA A 886 22.87 -3.34 44.09
C ALA A 886 21.68 -4.20 44.57
N GLU A 887 21.97 -5.34 45.20
CA GLU A 887 20.98 -6.20 45.86
C GLU A 887 20.27 -5.44 46.99
N GLY A 888 18.94 -5.35 46.94
CA GLY A 888 18.12 -5.27 48.16
C GLY A 888 17.64 -3.91 48.66
N ASP A 889 17.81 -2.79 47.94
CA ASP A 889 17.17 -1.52 48.34
C ASP A 889 15.84 -1.31 47.61
N VAL A 890 14.75 -1.41 48.37
CA VAL A 890 13.43 -0.87 48.00
C VAL A 890 13.64 0.61 47.62
N PRO A 891 13.12 1.11 46.48
CA PRO A 891 13.31 2.49 46.05
C PRO A 891 12.54 3.43 46.97
N ASN A 892 13.10 3.72 48.13
CA ASN A 892 12.63 4.79 48.98
C ASN A 892 13.38 6.07 48.59
N THR A 893 12.57 7.08 48.26
CA THR A 893 12.86 8.52 48.29
C THR A 893 13.66 9.12 47.14
N THR A 894 12.93 9.69 46.17
CA THR A 894 13.22 10.91 45.36
C THR A 894 14.52 11.04 44.55
N GLU A 895 15.55 10.22 44.77
CA GLU A 895 16.85 10.32 44.11
C GLU A 895 16.99 9.31 42.96
N CYS A 896 17.21 9.82 41.75
CA CYS A 896 17.47 9.04 40.56
C CYS A 896 18.96 9.14 40.19
N ASN A 897 19.70 8.06 40.40
CA ASN A 897 21.09 7.92 39.99
C ASN A 897 21.17 7.08 38.72
N ALA A 898 21.73 7.62 37.64
CA ALA A 898 21.87 6.94 36.37
C ALA A 898 23.16 7.33 35.64
N TYR A 899 23.53 6.54 34.63
CA TYR A 899 24.65 6.88 33.76
C TYR A 899 24.47 6.39 32.32
N TYR A 900 25.28 6.94 31.42
CA TYR A 900 25.37 6.53 30.01
C TYR A 900 26.79 6.09 29.68
N LEU A 901 26.93 5.17 28.73
CA LEU A 901 28.22 4.60 28.33
C LEU A 901 28.52 4.87 26.85
N ILE A 902 29.74 5.33 26.59
CA ILE A 902 30.31 5.47 25.24
C ILE A 902 31.58 4.63 25.20
N GLY A 903 31.57 3.54 24.44
CA GLY A 903 32.73 2.70 24.17
C GLY A 903 33.75 3.47 23.33
N LEU A 904 35.03 3.36 23.70
CA LEU A 904 36.13 4.02 22.99
C LEU A 904 37.05 2.97 22.36
N SER A 905 37.05 2.90 21.03
CA SER A 905 37.94 2.05 20.24
C SER A 905 38.96 2.89 19.46
N LEU A 906 40.16 2.36 19.25
CA LEU A 906 41.14 2.99 18.36
C LEU A 906 40.82 2.62 16.90
N ALA A 907 40.99 3.54 15.97
CA ALA A 907 40.77 3.26 14.55
C ALA A 907 41.76 2.22 13.99
N ASP A 908 41.28 1.27 13.19
CA ASP A 908 42.03 0.10 12.69
C ASP A 908 43.33 0.44 11.93
N ALA A 909 43.44 1.63 11.36
CA ALA A 909 44.65 2.09 10.65
C ALA A 909 45.85 2.38 11.58
N VAL A 910 45.67 2.31 12.90
CA VAL A 910 46.58 2.90 13.89
C VAL A 910 47.21 1.88 14.84
N ASP A 911 46.71 0.64 14.88
CA ASP A 911 47.17 -0.40 15.82
C ASP A 911 48.61 -0.89 15.54
N LEU A 912 49.16 -0.57 14.36
CA LEU A 912 50.47 -1.08 13.91
C LEU A 912 51.68 -0.15 14.18
N GLY A 913 51.55 0.96 14.94
CA GLY A 913 52.71 1.86 15.12
C GLY A 913 52.69 3.02 16.11
N LYS A 914 51.72 3.16 17.03
CA LYS A 914 51.71 4.32 17.96
C LYS A 914 52.68 4.21 19.14
N THR A 915 53.38 5.30 19.43
CA THR A 915 54.24 5.44 20.62
C THR A 915 53.41 5.74 21.88
N LYS A 916 53.95 5.51 23.09
CA LYS A 916 53.29 5.87 24.36
C LYS A 916 52.88 7.35 24.44
N ASP A 917 53.55 8.22 23.69
CA ASP A 917 53.30 9.66 23.68
C ASP A 917 52.07 10.04 22.83
N ASP A 918 51.80 9.30 21.76
CA ASP A 918 50.61 9.50 20.92
C ASP A 918 49.33 9.08 21.62
N THR A 919 49.39 8.01 22.42
CA THR A 919 48.26 7.58 23.27
C THR A 919 47.90 8.63 24.32
N ARG A 920 48.91 9.31 24.89
CA ARG A 920 48.71 10.41 25.86
C ARG A 920 48.07 11.63 25.20
N LYS A 921 48.45 11.97 23.96
CA LYS A 921 47.83 13.07 23.20
C LYS A 921 46.37 12.80 22.88
N VAL A 922 46.04 11.56 22.52
CA VAL A 922 44.65 11.13 22.30
C VAL A 922 43.84 11.22 23.60
N GLU A 923 44.39 10.74 24.72
CA GLU A 923 43.74 10.81 26.03
C GLU A 923 43.52 12.26 26.51
N ALA A 924 44.49 13.15 26.28
CA ALA A 924 44.35 14.57 26.55
C ALA A 924 43.24 15.23 25.70
N SER A 925 43.14 14.84 24.42
CA SER A 925 42.11 15.36 23.50
C SER A 925 40.69 14.90 23.89
N VAL A 926 40.55 13.62 24.29
CA VAL A 926 39.28 13.09 24.84
C VAL A 926 38.90 13.80 26.13
N THR A 927 39.86 14.00 27.05
CA THR A 927 39.64 14.72 28.31
C THR A 927 39.19 16.16 28.06
N THR A 928 39.77 16.82 27.07
CA THR A 928 39.36 18.19 26.66
C THR A 928 37.94 18.21 26.10
N ALA A 929 37.53 17.20 25.32
CA ALA A 929 36.16 17.10 24.81
C ALA A 929 35.13 16.89 25.94
N MET A 930 35.49 16.06 26.92
CA MET A 930 34.71 15.81 28.14
C MET A 930 34.50 17.08 28.96
N GLN A 931 35.57 17.81 29.27
CA GLN A 931 35.51 19.05 30.06
C GLN A 931 34.66 20.14 29.37
N ASP A 932 34.80 20.30 28.05
CA ASP A 932 33.98 21.24 27.28
C ASP A 932 32.49 20.84 27.26
N PHE A 933 32.20 19.54 27.23
CA PHE A 933 30.83 19.05 27.33
C PHE A 933 30.26 19.32 28.73
N GLU A 934 30.97 18.95 29.81
CA GLU A 934 30.55 19.26 31.18
C GLU A 934 30.29 20.75 31.39
N SER A 935 31.20 21.61 30.91
CA SER A 935 31.08 23.05 31.03
C SER A 935 29.82 23.56 30.32
N ARG A 936 29.58 23.13 29.06
CA ARG A 936 28.37 23.52 28.32
C ARG A 936 27.09 23.06 29.00
N MET A 937 27.06 21.83 29.52
CA MET A 937 25.89 21.29 30.19
C MET A 937 25.61 22.01 31.51
N ARG A 938 26.62 22.21 32.36
CA ARG A 938 26.45 22.86 33.67
C ARG A 938 26.17 24.37 33.61
N ASN A 939 26.36 24.99 32.46
CA ASN A 939 26.08 26.41 32.21
C ASN A 939 24.71 26.64 31.53
N ASP A 940 23.94 25.58 31.23
CA ASP A 940 22.58 25.70 30.69
C ASP A 940 21.57 25.76 31.84
N ASP A 941 21.43 26.94 32.45
CA ASP A 941 20.57 27.18 33.62
C ASP A 941 19.07 26.89 33.36
N LYS A 942 18.67 26.69 32.10
CA LYS A 942 17.30 26.31 31.72
C LYS A 942 16.97 24.86 32.08
N TYR A 943 17.96 23.97 32.00
CA TYR A 943 17.76 22.53 32.20
C TYR A 943 18.64 21.94 33.31
N TYR A 944 19.72 22.63 33.68
CA TYR A 944 20.66 22.22 34.72
C TYR A 944 20.47 23.06 35.99
N ASP A 945 19.81 22.47 36.98
CA ASP A 945 19.64 23.06 38.31
C ASP A 945 20.73 22.52 39.24
N LYS A 946 21.68 23.38 39.64
CA LYS A 946 22.80 23.00 40.52
C LYS A 946 22.35 22.50 41.89
N GLU A 947 21.16 22.86 42.34
CA GLU A 947 20.63 22.47 43.65
C GLU A 947 20.00 21.08 43.64
N ASN A 948 19.55 20.60 42.47
CA ASN A 948 18.73 19.39 42.32
C ASN A 948 19.27 18.38 41.30
N CYS A 949 20.28 18.75 40.51
CA CYS A 949 20.87 17.95 39.45
C CYS A 949 22.40 17.95 39.53
N TRP A 950 23.01 16.79 39.28
CA TRP A 950 24.46 16.66 39.10
C TRP A 950 24.78 15.84 37.87
N MET A 951 25.81 16.23 37.14
CA MET A 951 26.35 15.42 36.06
C MET A 951 27.87 15.54 36.00
N ALA A 952 28.56 14.44 35.70
CA ALA A 952 29.99 14.43 35.41
C ALA A 952 30.34 13.39 34.35
N THR A 953 31.48 13.56 33.70
CA THR A 953 32.03 12.61 32.74
C THR A 953 33.33 12.04 33.28
N SER A 954 33.53 10.73 33.13
CA SER A 954 34.74 10.04 33.55
C SER A 954 35.15 8.99 32.54
N ILE A 955 36.43 8.58 32.55
CA ILE A 955 36.91 7.44 31.75
C ILE A 955 37.10 6.25 32.67
N VAL A 956 36.41 5.15 32.38
CA VAL A 956 36.44 3.91 33.15
C VAL A 956 36.97 2.76 32.29
N LYS A 957 37.63 1.79 32.93
CA LYS A 957 38.02 0.53 32.29
C LYS A 957 36.82 -0.44 32.31
N SER A 958 36.78 -1.38 31.36
CA SER A 958 35.77 -2.44 31.34
C SER A 958 35.65 -3.18 32.69
N SER A 959 36.78 -3.46 33.36
CA SER A 959 36.81 -4.10 34.68
C SER A 959 36.25 -3.27 35.85
N GLN A 960 35.96 -1.98 35.64
CA GLN A 960 35.41 -1.08 36.66
C GLN A 960 33.89 -0.91 36.50
N ILE A 961 33.31 -1.48 35.45
CA ILE A 961 31.88 -1.50 35.22
C ILE A 961 31.35 -2.74 35.94
N GLY A 962 30.55 -2.53 36.99
CA GLY A 962 29.95 -3.59 37.81
C GLY A 962 28.75 -4.25 37.13
N SER A 963 27.89 -4.91 37.91
CA SER A 963 26.59 -5.38 37.39
C SER A 963 25.76 -4.18 36.96
N ILE A 964 25.38 -4.13 35.69
CA ILE A 964 24.62 -3.04 35.10
C ILE A 964 23.18 -3.49 34.90
N VAL A 965 22.23 -2.65 35.28
CA VAL A 965 20.82 -2.86 34.95
C VAL A 965 20.35 -1.71 34.06
N VAL A 966 19.65 -2.02 32.97
CA VAL A 966 18.99 -1.01 32.14
C VAL A 966 17.86 -0.38 32.95
N ASP A 967 17.88 0.95 33.04
CA ASP A 967 16.90 1.70 33.81
C ASP A 967 15.54 1.78 33.09
N THR A 968 14.66 0.84 33.39
CA THR A 968 13.27 0.82 32.89
C THR A 968 12.34 1.75 33.67
N THR A 969 12.80 2.38 34.75
CA THR A 969 11.93 3.26 35.54
C THR A 969 11.73 4.60 34.84
N SER A 970 10.57 4.76 34.19
CA SER A 970 9.98 6.08 34.04
C SER A 970 9.67 6.56 35.45
N VAL A 971 10.51 7.44 36.01
CA VAL A 971 10.37 7.96 37.38
C VAL A 971 8.89 8.25 37.67
N ILE A 972 8.37 7.47 38.62
CA ILE A 972 6.97 7.16 38.91
C ILE A 972 6.16 8.39 39.35
N GLY A 973 4.86 8.38 39.01
CA GLY A 973 3.78 8.80 39.92
C GLY A 973 3.32 10.24 39.80
N GLY A 974 2.04 10.42 39.46
CA GLY A 974 1.40 11.71 39.27
C GLY A 974 1.33 12.56 40.53
N ASP A 975 1.50 13.86 40.33
CA ASP A 975 0.85 14.87 41.15
C ASP A 975 0.25 15.93 40.23
N ASN A 976 -0.99 16.27 40.49
CA ASN A 976 -1.92 16.94 39.59
C ASN A 976 -1.87 18.48 39.76
N SER A 977 -0.71 19.03 40.11
CA SER A 977 -0.56 20.45 40.42
C SER A 977 0.66 21.03 39.70
N ASP A 978 0.43 21.55 38.49
CA ASP A 978 1.06 22.76 37.98
C ASP A 978 0.51 23.01 36.58
N SER A 979 -0.70 23.57 36.55
CA SER A 979 -1.33 24.12 35.35
C SER A 979 -1.42 25.64 35.49
N ASP A 980 -0.27 26.30 35.50
CA ASP A 980 -0.18 27.75 35.26
C ASP A 980 0.91 27.98 34.20
N VAL A 981 0.56 27.66 32.95
CA VAL A 981 1.20 28.28 31.79
C VAL A 981 0.16 29.25 31.24
N SER A 982 0.40 30.54 31.40
CA SER A 982 -0.50 31.59 30.92
C SER A 982 -0.68 31.49 29.40
N ASP A 983 -1.93 31.56 28.94
CA ASP A 983 -2.34 31.51 27.53
C ASP A 983 -1.58 32.50 26.61
N ASP A 984 -0.98 33.56 27.16
CA ASP A 984 -0.24 34.58 26.41
C ASP A 984 1.14 34.12 25.90
N GLU A 985 1.69 33.00 26.39
CA GLU A 985 2.97 32.45 25.93
C GLU A 985 2.86 31.52 24.70
N GLU A 986 1.64 31.12 24.30
CA GLU A 986 1.41 30.27 23.12
C GLU A 986 1.58 31.06 21.81
N GLU A 987 1.04 32.29 21.70
CA GLU A 987 1.16 33.13 20.49
C GLU A 987 2.60 33.60 20.23
N ALA A 988 3.34 33.99 21.28
CA ALA A 988 4.71 34.49 21.12
C ALA A 988 5.72 33.42 20.68
N ASN A 989 5.41 32.14 20.90
CA ASN A 989 6.33 31.03 20.69
C ASN A 989 6.12 30.30 19.36
N ASP A 990 4.90 30.27 18.84
CA ASP A 990 4.64 29.77 17.49
C ASP A 990 5.30 30.72 16.46
N GLU A 991 5.37 32.03 16.76
CA GLU A 991 6.16 33.01 15.99
C GLU A 991 7.69 32.75 16.06
N GLU A 992 8.24 32.34 17.22
CA GLU A 992 9.67 32.01 17.36
C GLU A 992 10.03 30.73 16.58
N TYR A 993 9.10 29.76 16.53
CA TYR A 993 9.25 28.55 15.69
C TYR A 993 9.09 28.86 14.20
N GLU A 994 8.19 29.78 13.82
CA GLU A 994 8.11 30.33 12.46
C GLU A 994 9.43 30.98 12.04
N GLU A 995 10.02 31.80 12.91
CA GLU A 995 11.27 32.51 12.61
C GLU A 995 12.46 31.54 12.50
N ALA A 996 12.53 30.52 13.36
CA ALA A 996 13.55 29.47 13.29
C ALA A 996 13.41 28.59 12.04
N MET A 997 12.18 28.22 11.65
CA MET A 997 11.92 27.41 10.45
C MET A 997 12.16 28.22 9.16
N LEU A 998 11.74 29.49 9.13
CA LEU A 998 12.02 30.43 8.03
C LEU A 998 13.52 30.74 7.92
N ALA A 999 14.25 30.82 9.04
CA ALA A 999 15.70 31.00 9.04
C ALA A 999 16.45 29.78 8.48
N HIS A 1000 15.92 28.57 8.66
CA HIS A 1000 16.45 27.36 8.05
C HIS A 1000 16.18 27.27 6.54
N LEU A 1001 15.05 27.81 6.06
CA LEU A 1001 14.69 27.89 4.64
C LEU A 1001 15.41 29.03 3.89
N LYS A 1002 15.79 30.12 4.57
CA LYS A 1002 16.43 31.31 3.96
C LYS A 1002 17.94 31.20 3.73
N LYS A 1003 18.60 30.08 4.06
CA LYS A 1003 20.06 29.91 3.83
C LYS A 1003 20.48 29.74 2.37
N GLY A 1004 19.58 29.93 1.41
CA GLY A 1004 19.89 29.99 -0.02
C GLY A 1004 19.05 31.01 -0.77
N LYS A 1005 19.28 32.32 -0.55
CA LYS A 1005 19.05 33.43 -1.51
C LYS A 1005 19.51 34.76 -0.93
N THR A 1006 19.91 35.67 -1.82
CA THR A 1006 20.47 37.01 -1.58
C THR A 1006 19.54 37.95 -0.79
N ILE A 1007 20.12 38.69 0.15
CA ILE A 1007 19.47 39.67 1.04
C ILE A 1007 19.00 40.90 0.23
N PRO A 1008 17.72 41.34 0.28
CA PRO A 1008 17.37 42.71 -0.06
C PRO A 1008 17.60 43.64 1.13
N SER A 1009 18.23 44.77 0.86
CA SER A 1009 18.58 45.91 1.72
C SER A 1009 17.63 46.15 2.91
N ILE A 1010 18.19 46.09 4.13
CA ILE A 1010 17.64 46.72 5.33
C ILE A 1010 17.93 48.21 5.25
N VAL A 1011 16.88 49.05 5.28
CA VAL A 1011 17.00 50.51 5.34
C VAL A 1011 17.49 50.92 6.74
N PRO A 1012 18.54 51.75 6.87
CA PRO A 1012 19.04 52.18 8.19
C PRO A 1012 18.04 53.09 8.91
N LYS A 1013 18.04 53.00 10.25
CA LYS A 1013 17.29 53.85 11.18
C LYS A 1013 17.78 55.31 11.08
N PRO A 1014 16.92 56.31 10.79
CA PRO A 1014 17.28 57.72 10.92
C PRO A 1014 17.41 58.11 12.41
N GLU A 1015 18.45 58.86 12.76
CA GLU A 1015 18.68 59.36 14.12
C GLU A 1015 17.62 60.43 14.49
N GLY A 1016 16.97 60.28 15.65
CA GLY A 1016 16.02 61.27 16.21
C GLY A 1016 14.57 60.82 16.42
N MET A 1017 14.16 59.63 15.94
CA MET A 1017 12.80 59.11 16.18
C MET A 1017 12.69 58.22 17.42
N GLY A 1018 11.60 58.38 18.19
CA GLY A 1018 11.25 57.55 19.33
C GLY A 1018 11.00 56.07 18.99
N LYS A 1019 10.68 55.25 20.01
CA LYS A 1019 10.38 53.82 19.80
C LYS A 1019 9.05 53.68 19.03
N PHE A 1020 9.16 53.36 17.74
CA PHE A 1020 8.02 53.07 16.85
C PHE A 1020 7.15 51.96 17.44
N ARG A 1021 5.85 52.25 17.61
CA ARG A 1021 4.87 51.32 18.20
C ARG A 1021 4.51 50.19 17.24
N SER A 1022 4.20 49.02 17.80
CA SER A 1022 3.87 47.83 17.02
C SER A 1022 2.46 47.94 16.41
N ALA A 1023 2.18 47.14 15.38
CA ALA A 1023 0.83 47.06 14.82
C ALA A 1023 -0.20 46.59 15.86
N ALA A 1024 0.22 45.77 16.82
CA ALA A 1024 -0.58 45.30 17.95
C ALA A 1024 -1.02 46.47 18.84
N ASP A 1025 -0.07 47.33 19.22
CA ASP A 1025 -0.33 48.51 20.06
C ASP A 1025 -1.35 49.45 19.40
N VAL A 1026 -1.20 49.65 18.09
CA VAL A 1026 -2.08 50.50 17.28
C VAL A 1026 -3.48 49.91 17.14
N LEU A 1027 -3.56 48.62 16.84
CA LEU A 1027 -4.84 47.91 16.75
C LEU A 1027 -5.60 47.96 18.08
N ASN A 1028 -4.90 47.72 19.19
CA ASN A 1028 -5.48 47.81 20.54
C ASN A 1028 -5.92 49.23 20.87
N ARG A 1029 -5.13 50.26 20.50
CA ARG A 1029 -5.52 51.65 20.73
C ARG A 1029 -6.79 52.02 19.99
N ILE A 1030 -6.91 51.66 18.71
CA ILE A 1030 -8.10 51.96 17.91
C ILE A 1030 -9.34 51.20 18.43
N ARG A 1031 -9.18 49.98 18.94
CA ARG A 1031 -10.30 49.17 19.44
C ARG A 1031 -10.82 49.58 20.81
N TRP A 1032 -9.94 50.02 21.69
CA TRP A 1032 -10.27 50.22 23.10
C TRP A 1032 -10.32 51.70 23.53
N ASP A 1033 -9.88 52.63 22.67
CA ASP A 1033 -10.00 54.06 22.94
C ASP A 1033 -11.40 54.56 22.54
N MET A 1034 -12.22 54.94 23.53
CA MET A 1034 -13.58 55.45 23.32
C MET A 1034 -13.64 56.75 22.52
N THR A 1035 -12.51 57.45 22.33
CA THR A 1035 -12.45 58.68 21.53
C THR A 1035 -12.26 58.42 20.03
N ILE A 1036 -12.02 57.16 19.63
CA ILE A 1036 -11.74 56.75 18.25
C ILE A 1036 -12.88 55.88 17.73
N ASP A 1037 -13.47 56.23 16.57
CA ASP A 1037 -14.49 55.39 15.93
C ASP A 1037 -13.84 54.25 15.14
N GLN A 1038 -13.98 53.01 15.63
CA GLN A 1038 -13.47 51.79 14.99
C GLN A 1038 -13.95 51.62 13.53
N ALA A 1039 -15.16 52.08 13.21
CA ALA A 1039 -15.75 51.93 11.89
C ALA A 1039 -15.08 52.81 10.83
N ASP A 1040 -14.32 53.82 11.26
CA ASP A 1040 -13.60 54.76 10.40
C ASP A 1040 -12.17 54.29 10.05
N TYR A 1041 -11.80 53.04 10.34
CA TYR A 1041 -10.43 52.52 10.10
C TYR A 1041 -10.39 51.34 9.13
N ILE A 1042 -9.36 51.32 8.28
CA ILE A 1042 -9.01 50.25 7.35
C ILE A 1042 -7.61 49.73 7.68
N VAL A 1043 -7.45 48.41 7.66
CA VAL A 1043 -6.19 47.70 7.83
C VAL A 1043 -5.68 47.26 6.48
N GLY A 1044 -4.52 47.77 6.08
CA GLY A 1044 -3.76 47.27 4.95
C GLY A 1044 -2.84 46.15 5.41
N PHE A 1045 -2.94 44.96 4.83
CA PHE A 1045 -2.13 43.80 5.17
C PHE A 1045 -1.58 43.09 3.92
N GLU A 1046 -0.51 42.33 4.09
CA GLU A 1046 0.06 41.52 3.01
C GLU A 1046 -0.58 40.12 3.00
N ASP A 1047 -1.41 39.85 1.99
CA ASP A 1047 -2.01 38.55 1.74
C ASP A 1047 -1.02 37.60 1.05
N ARG A 1048 -1.03 36.34 1.48
CA ARG A 1048 -0.08 35.30 1.06
C ARG A 1048 -0.23 34.84 -0.39
N PHE A 1049 -1.35 35.15 -1.06
CA PHE A 1049 -1.64 34.75 -2.43
C PHE A 1049 -1.86 35.93 -3.37
N VAL A 1050 -2.43 37.04 -2.87
CA VAL A 1050 -2.90 38.17 -3.71
C VAL A 1050 -2.09 39.46 -3.48
N GLY A 1051 -1.14 39.48 -2.55
CA GLY A 1051 -0.33 40.66 -2.23
C GLY A 1051 -1.05 41.63 -1.28
N ALA A 1052 -0.77 42.93 -1.36
CA ALA A 1052 -1.36 43.91 -0.43
C ALA A 1052 -2.89 43.99 -0.60
N GLN A 1053 -3.63 43.77 0.48
CA GLN A 1053 -5.10 43.84 0.56
C GLN A 1053 -5.53 44.79 1.67
N GLU A 1054 -6.71 45.39 1.53
CA GLU A 1054 -7.33 46.27 2.53
C GLU A 1054 -8.60 45.63 3.09
N LYS A 1055 -8.80 45.70 4.42
CA LYS A 1055 -10.03 45.24 5.09
C LYS A 1055 -10.47 46.25 6.14
N ALA A 1056 -11.78 46.43 6.32
CA ALA A 1056 -12.31 47.28 7.38
C ALA A 1056 -11.90 46.73 8.77
N LEU A 1057 -11.50 47.60 9.70
CA LEU A 1057 -11.03 47.20 11.02
C LEU A 1057 -12.13 46.51 11.85
N THR A 1058 -13.40 46.81 11.59
CA THR A 1058 -14.57 46.12 12.20
C THR A 1058 -14.71 44.67 11.75
N GLN A 1059 -14.18 44.31 10.57
CA GLN A 1059 -14.16 42.95 10.05
C GLN A 1059 -12.83 42.22 10.39
N TRP A 1060 -11.92 42.88 11.10
CA TRP A 1060 -10.70 42.28 11.61
C TRP A 1060 -11.02 41.53 12.92
N LYS A 1061 -11.13 40.20 12.86
CA LYS A 1061 -11.36 39.33 14.04
C LYS A 1061 -10.04 38.75 14.53
N THR A 1062 -9.85 38.69 15.85
CA THR A 1062 -8.60 38.16 16.46
C THR A 1062 -8.62 36.64 16.59
N GLU A 1063 -9.81 36.04 16.72
CA GLU A 1063 -9.99 34.59 16.85
C GLU A 1063 -10.69 34.03 15.61
N GLN A 1064 -9.93 33.43 14.69
CA GLN A 1064 -10.43 32.55 13.62
C GLN A 1064 -9.49 31.34 13.50
N THR A 1065 -9.97 30.27 12.87
CA THR A 1065 -9.23 29.02 12.61
C THR A 1065 -7.88 29.29 11.94
N ASP A 1066 -6.88 28.44 12.19
CA ASP A 1066 -5.49 28.57 11.70
C ASP A 1066 -5.38 28.74 10.17
N GLU A 1067 -6.45 28.44 9.41
CA GLU A 1067 -6.53 28.60 7.95
C GLU A 1067 -6.84 30.05 7.50
N GLU A 1068 -7.50 30.87 8.33
CA GLU A 1068 -7.90 32.26 8.02
C GLU A 1068 -7.11 33.33 8.82
N PHE A 1069 -6.22 32.91 9.72
CA PHE A 1069 -5.45 33.82 10.55
C PHE A 1069 -4.43 34.65 9.75
N ILE A 1070 -4.49 35.98 9.88
CA ILE A 1070 -3.50 36.92 9.32
C ILE A 1070 -2.62 37.42 10.48
N PRO A 1071 -1.35 36.99 10.56
CA PRO A 1071 -0.45 37.44 11.62
C PRO A 1071 -0.30 38.95 11.66
N GLN A 1072 -0.22 39.52 12.86
CA GLN A 1072 -0.13 40.97 13.05
C GLN A 1072 1.15 41.56 12.43
N HIS A 1073 2.20 40.75 12.28
CA HIS A 1073 3.41 41.15 11.56
C HIS A 1073 3.20 41.38 10.05
N ARG A 1074 2.05 41.02 9.48
CA ARG A 1074 1.71 41.29 8.07
C ARG A 1074 0.89 42.56 7.85
N ILE A 1075 0.52 43.25 8.93
CA ILE A 1075 -0.15 44.55 8.83
C ILE A 1075 0.87 45.59 8.35
N LEU A 1076 0.61 46.15 7.16
CA LEU A 1076 1.43 47.14 6.49
C LEU A 1076 1.11 48.56 7.00
N TYR A 1077 -0.18 48.89 7.11
CA TYR A 1077 -0.62 50.22 7.55
C TYR A 1077 -2.05 50.24 8.11
N PHE A 1078 -2.37 51.30 8.85
CA PHE A 1078 -3.72 51.68 9.25
C PHE A 1078 -4.09 53.01 8.59
N LYS A 1079 -5.25 53.04 7.93
CA LYS A 1079 -5.74 54.18 7.15
C LYS A 1079 -7.12 54.61 7.64
N GLN A 1080 -7.36 55.91 7.71
CA GLN A 1080 -8.67 56.46 8.06
C GLN A 1080 -9.57 56.43 6.83
N LYS A 1081 -10.80 55.96 6.98
CA LYS A 1081 -11.75 55.86 5.88
C LYS A 1081 -12.27 57.26 5.47
N SER A 1082 -12.55 58.13 6.42
CA SER A 1082 -13.07 59.49 6.21
C SER A 1082 -12.10 60.43 5.50
N THR A 1083 -10.83 60.43 5.88
CA THR A 1083 -9.79 61.33 5.33
C THR A 1083 -8.89 60.65 4.29
N SER A 1084 -8.99 59.32 4.13
CA SER A 1084 -8.05 58.50 3.35
C SER A 1084 -6.58 58.64 3.77
N GLU A 1085 -6.33 59.17 4.98
CA GLU A 1085 -4.99 59.41 5.49
C GLU A 1085 -4.41 58.17 6.16
N ILE A 1086 -3.14 57.88 5.89
CA ILE A 1086 -2.39 56.82 6.56
C ILE A 1086 -1.93 57.35 7.93
N MET A 1087 -2.45 56.75 8.99
CA MET A 1087 -2.16 57.14 10.37
C MET A 1087 -1.05 56.31 11.00
N TRP A 1088 -0.81 55.10 10.49
CA TRP A 1088 0.33 54.28 10.89
C TRP A 1088 0.81 53.45 9.71
N GLU A 1089 2.11 53.43 9.42
CA GLU A 1089 2.68 52.62 8.33
C GLU A 1089 4.06 52.07 8.70
N ARG A 1090 4.20 50.76 8.53
CA ARG A 1090 5.40 50.02 8.94
C ARG A 1090 6.63 50.35 8.11
N ARG A 1091 6.47 50.48 6.78
CA ARG A 1091 7.60 50.67 5.84
C ARG A 1091 8.26 52.03 6.00
N THR A 1092 7.46 53.06 6.20
CA THR A 1092 7.90 54.47 6.34
C THR A 1092 8.05 54.90 7.80
N ARG A 1093 7.67 54.02 8.75
CA ARG A 1093 7.66 54.27 10.20
C ARG A 1093 6.81 55.48 10.62
N ILE A 1094 5.75 55.77 9.87
CA ILE A 1094 4.77 56.80 10.22
C ILE A 1094 3.92 56.28 11.37
N ASP A 1095 3.77 57.07 12.43
CA ASP A 1095 2.84 56.79 13.54
C ASP A 1095 2.27 58.12 14.04
N LYS A 1096 1.08 58.46 13.54
CA LYS A 1096 0.26 59.62 13.93
C LYS A 1096 -0.74 59.28 15.04
N ILE A 1097 -0.89 58.00 15.37
CA ILE A 1097 -1.82 57.52 16.41
C ILE A 1097 -1.22 57.73 17.79
N PHE A 1098 0.07 57.44 17.96
CA PHE A 1098 0.81 57.74 19.19
C PHE A 1098 1.78 58.90 19.03
N GLY A 1099 1.92 59.47 17.82
CA GLY A 1099 2.88 60.53 17.52
C GLY A 1099 4.34 60.06 17.54
N SER A 1100 4.61 58.75 17.61
CA SER A 1100 5.96 58.19 17.79
C SER A 1100 6.83 58.19 16.52
N GLY A 1101 6.23 58.52 15.37
CA GLY A 1101 6.87 58.50 14.04
C GLY A 1101 6.92 59.87 13.34
N ILE A 1102 6.66 60.97 14.05
CA ILE A 1102 6.76 62.33 13.51
C ILE A 1102 8.08 62.94 14.03
N PRO A 1103 8.96 63.50 13.17
CA PRO A 1103 10.12 64.25 13.66
C PRO A 1103 9.65 65.43 14.50
N SER A 1104 10.25 65.62 15.67
CA SER A 1104 10.02 66.79 16.54
C SER A 1104 10.36 68.09 15.83
#